data_AF-A0AAV9FZ79-F1
#
_entry.id   AF-A0AAV9FZ79-F1
#
_cell.length_a   1.000
_cell.length_b   1.000
_cell.length_c   1.000
_cell.angle_alpha   90.00
_cell.angle_beta   90.00
_cell.angle_gamma   90.00
#
_symmetry.space_group_name_H-M   'P 1'
#
loop_
_entity.id
_entity.type
_entity.pdbx_description
1 polymer ?
#
loop_
_entity_poly.entity_id
_entity_poly.type
_entity_poly.pdbx_seq_one_letter_code
_entity_poly.pdbx_strand_id
1 'polypeptide(L)'
;MLRTPCPPTFLCRFLLLLLAVASGTPSPGDFNQGEASGADPYSILMFHDYTPPPPPALPPPPAAPSATCAGDLRGVGDFDTRCVVPESVRLEGGGVYISGNGNLVLRPGVAVTCDRPGCVISSNLSGSILLEKGARVMAGWVSLAAASITLDDDAVIDTTALAGDPPGQTSGVPTGTYGDGGGHGGRGASCHVRKGQTLEDSWGGDFYAWAELKTPNSYGSKGGSTSAEKDYGGGGGGVVWLFAKEIVMNGTVLADGGDGGSKGGGGSGGSIYLKAPTMQGGGKVSACGGNGLAGGGGGRVSIDVFSRHDDAQIFVHGGKSSGCLGNAGAAGTLYEEVPKSITVSNNNLSTQTDTIFLEPPYEPLWTNVFLKDHAKVSLPLRWSRIQAQGQISLSSATITFGLTHYPYSEFELLAEELLMSDSTIKVFGALRMSVKMLLMLKSRMTIDGSQQTGITTSLLEGSNLIVLKGASLIQSNANLGIHGQGAMNLSGPGDTIEAQRLTLSLFYKIRVGPGAVLRGPLINGSNDDMAPKLNCEDESCPIEIFYPPEDCNLNSSLSFTLQICRVEDIDIFGLVQGTVINFNRARSVNVQTSGTISATGLGCRGGIGRGKMLSSGLSGGGGHGGKGGDGIYSSNHAKGGPEYGNADLPCELGSGSGNDSASSTAGGGIIVMGSLEQSLPTLSLSGSIEANGGNFSGVLEAMAVVEVEVVGFTSTGLTFPLEMIIFLLQLSTDQYLQEEESVKAKVFLVTMEQSLERIAQKVSMEHFARNVH
;
A
#
# COMPACT_ATOMS: atom_id res chain seq x y z
N MET A 1 -25.25 -11.15 -53.79
CA MET A 1 -26.49 -11.77 -54.29
C MET A 1 -27.64 -11.30 -53.40
N LEU A 2 -28.72 -10.78 -54.03
CA LEU A 2 -30.07 -10.44 -53.52
C LEU A 2 -30.15 -9.45 -52.31
N ARG A 3 -30.46 -8.15 -52.44
CA ARG A 3 -31.67 -7.42 -52.93
C ARG A 3 -32.98 -7.71 -52.17
N THR A 4 -33.32 -6.81 -51.21
CA THR A 4 -34.57 -6.01 -51.01
C THR A 4 -35.94 -6.73 -50.85
N PRO A 5 -36.99 -6.18 -50.17
CA PRO A 5 -37.35 -4.74 -50.14
C PRO A 5 -38.06 -4.13 -48.88
N CYS A 6 -38.10 -2.79 -48.87
CA CYS A 6 -39.02 -1.86 -48.15
C CYS A 6 -40.46 -1.97 -48.75
N PRO A 7 -41.58 -1.26 -48.34
CA PRO A 7 -41.71 0.12 -47.77
C PRO A 7 -42.99 0.32 -46.85
N PRO A 8 -43.70 1.47 -46.73
CA PRO A 8 -43.35 2.90 -46.52
C PRO A 8 -44.14 3.70 -45.41
N THR A 9 -43.63 4.91 -45.13
CA THR A 9 -44.31 6.23 -44.85
C THR A 9 -45.06 6.53 -43.54
N PHE A 10 -44.63 7.59 -42.83
CA PHE A 10 -45.41 8.84 -42.62
C PHE A 10 -44.53 10.03 -42.11
N LEU A 11 -44.45 11.06 -42.98
CA LEU A 11 -44.30 12.53 -42.83
C LEU A 11 -43.47 13.24 -41.72
N CYS A 12 -42.41 13.93 -42.19
CA CYS A 12 -42.30 15.41 -42.39
C CYS A 12 -42.02 16.39 -41.21
N ARG A 13 -40.79 17.00 -41.22
CA ARG A 13 -40.44 18.47 -41.25
C ARG A 13 -39.00 18.67 -40.70
N PHE A 14 -37.93 18.76 -41.53
CA PHE A 14 -37.29 19.96 -42.14
C PHE A 14 -37.05 21.16 -41.17
N LEU A 15 -35.95 21.94 -41.15
CA LEU A 15 -34.53 21.93 -41.60
C LEU A 15 -33.96 23.35 -41.24
N LEU A 16 -32.64 23.47 -40.96
CA LEU A 16 -31.73 24.63 -41.19
C LEU A 16 -31.90 25.98 -40.46
N LEU A 17 -30.82 26.52 -39.85
CA LEU A 17 -29.87 27.45 -40.51
C LEU A 17 -28.68 27.91 -39.61
N LEU A 18 -27.57 28.21 -40.27
CA LEU A 18 -26.22 28.63 -39.82
C LEU A 18 -26.04 30.17 -39.73
N LEU A 19 -24.99 30.58 -38.98
CA LEU A 19 -24.11 31.77 -39.09
C LEU A 19 -24.55 33.15 -38.55
N ALA A 20 -23.71 33.71 -37.64
CA ALA A 20 -23.30 35.12 -37.61
C ALA A 20 -21.97 35.31 -36.86
N VAL A 21 -21.15 36.24 -37.34
CA VAL A 21 -19.73 36.50 -37.02
C VAL A 21 -19.57 37.82 -36.23
N ALA A 22 -18.67 37.80 -35.24
CA ALA A 22 -17.81 38.84 -34.64
C ALA A 22 -18.28 40.30 -34.41
N SER A 23 -18.00 40.83 -33.20
CA SER A 23 -17.23 42.08 -32.96
C SER A 23 -17.16 42.47 -31.47
N GLY A 24 -16.00 42.96 -31.00
CA GLY A 24 -15.87 43.67 -29.71
C GLY A 24 -14.47 43.61 -29.06
N THR A 25 -13.62 44.60 -29.35
CA THR A 25 -12.34 44.89 -28.66
C THR A 25 -12.54 45.51 -27.27
N PRO A 26 -11.57 45.38 -26.32
CA PRO A 26 -11.72 45.86 -24.93
C PRO A 26 -11.17 47.28 -24.73
N SER A 27 -11.70 47.99 -23.72
CA SER A 27 -11.10 49.20 -23.15
C SER A 27 -11.03 49.12 -21.60
N PRO A 28 -10.09 49.82 -20.95
CA PRO A 28 -9.65 49.55 -19.58
C PRO A 28 -10.30 50.45 -18.53
N GLY A 29 -10.54 49.94 -17.33
CA GLY A 29 -11.10 50.73 -16.22
C GLY A 29 -11.00 50.05 -14.85
N ASP A 30 -10.20 50.70 -13.99
CA ASP A 30 -10.22 50.79 -12.53
C ASP A 30 -10.13 49.57 -11.60
N PHE A 31 -9.00 49.58 -10.87
CA PHE A 31 -8.80 48.97 -9.56
C PHE A 31 -9.80 49.53 -8.54
N ASN A 32 -10.53 48.64 -7.87
CA ASN A 32 -11.00 48.91 -6.51
C ASN A 32 -10.82 47.66 -5.65
N GLN A 33 -10.18 47.86 -4.50
CA GLN A 33 -10.06 46.91 -3.40
C GLN A 33 -11.46 46.54 -2.90
N GLY A 34 -11.75 45.24 -2.88
CA GLY A 34 -12.93 44.65 -2.25
C GLY A 34 -12.54 43.32 -1.65
N GLU A 35 -12.86 43.14 -0.38
CA GLU A 35 -12.59 41.99 0.48
C GLU A 35 -12.95 40.66 -0.18
N ALA A 36 -11.97 39.76 -0.33
CA ALA A 36 -12.20 38.39 -0.77
C ALA A 36 -12.75 37.56 0.40
N SER A 37 -14.07 37.55 0.52
CA SER A 37 -14.82 36.52 1.24
C SER A 37 -15.05 35.32 0.30
N GLY A 38 -14.71 34.13 0.76
CA GLY A 38 -15.15 32.85 0.17
C GLY A 38 -14.43 32.41 -1.10
N ALA A 39 -13.17 31.99 -1.00
CA ALA A 39 -12.59 31.09 -2.00
C ALA A 39 -13.09 29.66 -1.72
N ASP A 40 -13.96 29.17 -2.59
CA ASP A 40 -14.46 27.80 -2.59
C ASP A 40 -13.29 26.80 -2.75
N PRO A 41 -13.13 25.79 -1.88
CA PRO A 41 -12.02 24.82 -1.95
C PRO A 41 -12.13 23.82 -3.12
N TYR A 42 -13.08 24.02 -4.04
CA TYR A 42 -13.42 23.06 -5.10
C TYR A 42 -12.84 23.37 -6.48
N SER A 43 -11.96 24.37 -6.62
CA SER A 43 -11.45 24.79 -7.94
C SER A 43 -10.29 23.93 -8.50
N ILE A 44 -9.74 22.99 -7.73
CA ILE A 44 -8.65 22.09 -8.19
C ILE A 44 -9.18 20.86 -8.98
N LEU A 45 -10.50 20.64 -9.04
CA LEU A 45 -11.08 19.37 -9.48
C LEU A 45 -11.62 19.31 -10.93
N MET A 46 -11.30 20.25 -11.80
CA MET A 46 -11.75 20.20 -13.20
C MET A 46 -10.61 20.50 -14.18
N PHE A 47 -9.82 19.48 -14.52
CA PHE A 47 -9.07 19.46 -15.77
C PHE A 47 -9.74 18.44 -16.71
N HIS A 48 -10.65 18.93 -17.54
CA HIS A 48 -11.04 18.28 -18.77
C HIS A 48 -10.54 19.17 -19.92
N ASP A 49 -10.01 18.52 -20.95
CA ASP A 49 -9.37 19.07 -22.14
C ASP A 49 -7.86 19.36 -22.00
N TYR A 50 -7.05 18.29 -22.04
CA TYR A 50 -5.65 18.39 -22.42
C TYR A 50 -5.35 17.48 -23.61
N THR A 51 -5.24 18.09 -24.79
CA THR A 51 -4.48 17.51 -25.91
C THR A 51 -3.00 17.73 -25.64
N PRO A 52 -2.15 16.68 -25.67
CA PRO A 52 -0.74 16.84 -25.33
C PRO A 52 -0.05 17.75 -26.34
N PRO A 53 0.63 18.83 -25.90
CA PRO A 53 1.54 19.57 -26.76
C PRO A 53 2.71 18.66 -27.16
N PRO A 54 3.35 18.92 -28.31
CA PRO A 54 4.61 18.27 -28.67
C PRO A 54 5.62 18.42 -27.52
N PRO A 55 6.55 17.45 -27.35
CA PRO A 55 7.50 17.46 -26.25
C PRO A 55 8.18 18.83 -26.18
N PRO A 56 8.15 19.52 -25.04
CA PRO A 56 8.79 20.82 -24.94
C PRO A 56 10.27 20.62 -25.26
N ALA A 57 10.79 21.45 -26.16
CA ALA A 57 12.23 21.64 -26.22
C ALA A 57 12.70 22.01 -24.81
N LEU A 58 13.82 21.42 -24.36
CA LEU A 58 14.45 21.81 -23.08
C LEU A 58 14.46 23.34 -23.02
N PRO A 59 13.82 23.98 -22.02
CA PRO A 59 13.84 25.43 -21.94
C PRO A 59 15.31 25.86 -21.88
N PRO A 60 15.72 26.83 -22.72
CA PRO A 60 17.10 27.30 -22.70
C PRO A 60 17.42 27.80 -21.29
N PRO A 61 18.65 27.54 -20.80
CA PRO A 61 19.05 28.06 -19.50
C PRO A 61 18.86 29.59 -19.45
N PRO A 62 18.59 30.18 -18.27
CA PRO A 62 18.32 31.60 -18.16
C PRO A 62 19.47 32.44 -18.75
N ALA A 63 19.15 33.61 -19.30
CA ALA A 63 20.13 34.45 -19.98
C ALA A 63 21.25 34.88 -19.01
N ALA A 64 22.49 34.48 -19.32
CA ALA A 64 23.70 34.89 -18.61
C ALA A 64 24.62 35.68 -19.55
N PRO A 65 25.40 36.66 -19.06
CA PRO A 65 26.29 37.46 -19.89
C PRO A 65 27.44 36.60 -20.44
N SER A 66 27.83 36.84 -21.70
CA SER A 66 28.98 36.17 -22.32
C SER A 66 30.26 36.49 -21.56
N ALA A 67 30.97 35.46 -21.12
CA ALA A 67 32.21 35.59 -20.37
C ALA A 67 33.45 35.50 -21.26
N THR A 68 34.56 36.03 -20.74
CA THR A 68 35.91 35.91 -21.27
C THR A 68 36.80 35.18 -20.27
N CYS A 69 37.73 34.35 -20.76
CA CYS A 69 38.61 33.58 -19.88
C CYS A 69 39.46 34.51 -18.99
N ALA A 70 40.15 35.49 -19.60
CA ALA A 70 41.04 36.39 -18.87
C ALA A 70 40.33 37.45 -18.03
N GLY A 71 39.16 37.94 -18.47
CA GLY A 71 38.41 38.97 -17.77
C GLY A 71 37.61 38.39 -16.61
N ASP A 72 36.60 37.59 -16.93
CA ASP A 72 35.59 37.15 -15.97
C ASP A 72 36.10 35.99 -15.09
N LEU A 73 36.80 35.02 -15.69
CA LEU A 73 37.35 33.87 -14.95
C LEU A 73 38.79 34.09 -14.47
N ARG A 74 39.40 35.26 -14.70
CA ARG A 74 40.81 35.55 -14.36
C ARG A 74 41.78 34.44 -14.79
N GLY A 75 41.43 33.74 -15.87
CA GLY A 75 42.15 32.59 -16.39
C GLY A 75 43.22 32.99 -17.40
N VAL A 76 44.03 32.02 -17.80
CA VAL A 76 45.04 32.15 -18.84
C VAL A 76 44.57 31.44 -20.10
N GLY A 77 44.58 32.15 -21.22
CA GLY A 77 44.16 31.67 -22.54
C GLY A 77 42.78 32.18 -22.97
N ASP A 78 42.10 31.41 -23.81
CA ASP A 78 40.77 31.70 -24.35
C ASP A 78 39.90 30.43 -24.39
N PHE A 79 38.60 30.60 -24.60
CA PHE A 79 37.65 29.48 -24.63
C PHE A 79 37.64 28.71 -25.95
N ASP A 80 38.31 29.20 -27.00
CA ASP A 80 38.40 28.51 -28.30
C ASP A 80 39.55 27.52 -28.37
N THR A 81 40.59 27.71 -27.54
CA THR A 81 41.76 26.85 -27.45
C THR A 81 41.83 26.14 -26.10
N ARG A 82 42.23 26.85 -25.04
CA ARG A 82 42.35 26.34 -23.69
C ARG A 82 42.32 27.48 -22.68
N CYS A 83 41.32 27.46 -21.80
CA CYS A 83 41.21 28.34 -20.65
C CYS A 83 41.61 27.59 -19.39
N VAL A 84 42.66 28.06 -18.70
CA VAL A 84 43.08 27.51 -17.40
C VAL A 84 42.81 28.56 -16.33
N VAL A 85 42.02 28.20 -15.32
CA VAL A 85 41.71 29.08 -14.18
C VAL A 85 42.67 28.73 -13.04
N PRO A 86 43.65 29.60 -12.71
CA PRO A 86 44.69 29.29 -11.73
C PRO A 86 44.29 29.65 -10.29
N GLU A 87 43.34 30.58 -10.11
CA GLU A 87 42.93 31.11 -8.81
C GLU A 87 41.41 31.16 -8.71
N SER A 88 40.88 31.09 -7.49
CA SER A 88 39.45 31.14 -7.25
C SER A 88 38.82 32.48 -7.66
N VAL A 89 37.63 32.41 -8.24
CA VAL A 89 36.89 33.54 -8.80
C VAL A 89 35.52 33.63 -8.14
N ARG A 90 35.17 34.83 -7.69
CA ARG A 90 33.83 35.16 -7.22
C ARG A 90 33.14 36.05 -8.25
N LEU A 91 32.01 35.59 -8.78
CA LEU A 91 31.23 36.29 -9.79
C LEU A 91 30.28 37.28 -9.09
N GLU A 92 30.38 38.58 -9.40
CA GLU A 92 29.53 39.63 -8.80
C GLU A 92 28.27 39.94 -9.64
N GLY A 93 28.16 39.39 -10.85
CA GLY A 93 27.04 39.57 -11.78
C GLY A 93 25.87 38.59 -11.56
N GLY A 94 24.97 38.48 -12.54
CA GLY A 94 23.88 37.49 -12.57
C GLY A 94 24.32 36.08 -12.99
N GLY A 95 25.63 35.86 -13.11
CA GLY A 95 26.23 34.64 -13.64
C GLY A 95 27.11 34.88 -14.85
N VAL A 96 27.45 33.80 -15.55
CA VAL A 96 28.28 33.80 -16.76
C VAL A 96 27.82 32.73 -17.76
N TYR A 97 27.94 33.05 -19.05
CA TYR A 97 27.82 32.11 -20.16
C TYR A 97 29.19 31.94 -20.83
N ILE A 98 29.73 30.73 -20.77
CA ILE A 98 31.03 30.36 -21.33
C ILE A 98 30.77 29.64 -22.65
N SER A 99 31.32 30.14 -23.76
CA SER A 99 31.20 29.47 -25.06
C SER A 99 32.51 29.51 -25.83
N GLY A 100 32.80 28.44 -26.56
CA GLY A 100 33.99 28.35 -27.40
C GLY A 100 34.25 26.92 -27.87
N ASN A 101 35.25 26.75 -28.72
CA ASN A 101 35.60 25.42 -29.26
C ASN A 101 36.61 24.63 -28.40
N GLY A 102 37.21 25.25 -27.39
CA GLY A 102 38.35 24.74 -26.65
C GLY A 102 37.99 24.02 -25.34
N ASN A 103 38.97 23.99 -24.43
CA ASN A 103 38.88 23.29 -23.14
C ASN A 103 38.85 24.26 -21.96
N LEU A 104 38.14 23.91 -20.88
CA LEU A 104 38.17 24.62 -19.60
C LEU A 104 38.79 23.72 -18.52
N VAL A 105 39.79 24.24 -17.80
CA VAL A 105 40.45 23.52 -16.70
C VAL A 105 40.43 24.38 -15.43
N LEU A 106 39.77 23.88 -14.39
CA LEU A 106 39.91 24.44 -13.03
C LEU A 106 41.04 23.70 -12.31
N ARG A 107 42.06 24.44 -11.89
CA ARG A 107 43.24 23.90 -11.19
C ARG A 107 42.85 23.35 -9.81
N PRO A 108 43.72 22.59 -9.13
CA PRO A 108 43.34 21.89 -7.91
C PRO A 108 43.01 22.89 -6.81
N GLY A 109 41.87 22.71 -6.14
CA GLY A 109 41.38 23.61 -5.10
C GLY A 109 40.84 24.97 -5.58
N VAL A 110 40.75 25.21 -6.89
CA VAL A 110 40.18 26.44 -7.45
C VAL A 110 38.65 26.41 -7.37
N ALA A 111 38.06 27.51 -6.93
CA ALA A 111 36.61 27.67 -6.83
C ALA A 111 36.10 28.78 -7.76
N VAL A 112 35.09 28.49 -8.58
CA VAL A 112 34.31 29.50 -9.31
C VAL A 112 32.95 29.59 -8.63
N THR A 113 32.69 30.68 -7.90
CA THR A 113 31.50 30.82 -7.08
C THR A 113 30.62 32.00 -7.49
N CYS A 114 29.31 31.79 -7.44
CA CYS A 114 28.29 32.82 -7.52
C CYS A 114 27.26 32.60 -6.43
N ASP A 115 27.49 33.24 -5.28
CA ASP A 115 26.73 33.02 -4.05
C ASP A 115 25.32 33.64 -4.09
N ARG A 116 24.92 34.26 -5.20
CA ARG A 116 23.57 34.83 -5.35
C ARG A 116 22.58 33.71 -5.68
N PRO A 117 21.47 33.59 -4.92
CA PRO A 117 20.40 32.64 -5.25
C PRO A 117 19.89 32.88 -6.68
N GLY A 118 19.72 31.78 -7.44
CA GLY A 118 19.31 31.82 -8.84
C GLY A 118 20.39 32.28 -9.84
N CYS A 119 21.63 32.51 -9.40
CA CYS A 119 22.74 32.84 -10.30
C CYS A 119 23.08 31.67 -11.24
N VAL A 120 23.41 31.98 -12.50
CA VAL A 120 23.60 30.97 -13.55
C VAL A 120 25.05 30.89 -14.01
N ILE A 121 25.70 29.74 -13.85
CA ILE A 121 26.95 29.40 -14.52
C ILE A 121 26.61 28.40 -15.63
N SER A 122 26.81 28.82 -16.87
CA SER A 122 26.53 27.97 -18.02
C SER A 122 27.75 27.92 -18.94
N SER A 123 28.01 26.75 -19.50
CA SER A 123 29.13 26.50 -20.40
C SER A 123 28.68 25.63 -21.56
N ASN A 124 29.08 26.01 -22.76
CA ASN A 124 28.88 25.25 -23.99
C ASN A 124 30.19 25.25 -24.77
N LEU A 125 30.99 24.21 -24.54
CA LEU A 125 32.31 24.03 -25.14
C LEU A 125 32.31 22.84 -26.09
N SER A 126 33.05 22.93 -27.21
CA SER A 126 33.22 21.77 -28.09
C SER A 126 34.30 20.79 -27.59
N GLY A 127 35.20 21.25 -26.72
CA GLY A 127 36.27 20.46 -26.10
C GLY A 127 35.89 19.84 -24.75
N SER A 128 36.80 19.83 -23.78
CA SER A 128 36.62 19.18 -22.47
C SER A 128 36.49 20.18 -21.32
N ILE A 129 35.72 19.84 -20.30
CA ILE A 129 35.69 20.52 -19.00
C ILE A 129 36.32 19.60 -17.95
N LEU A 130 37.42 20.05 -17.34
CA LEU A 130 38.14 19.33 -16.29
C LEU A 130 38.11 20.13 -14.99
N LEU A 131 37.47 19.55 -13.97
CA LEU A 131 37.59 20.00 -12.59
C LEU A 131 38.63 19.11 -11.91
N GLU A 132 39.86 19.63 -11.75
CA GLU A 132 40.93 18.90 -11.07
C GLU A 132 40.61 18.75 -9.57
N LYS A 133 41.40 17.92 -8.87
CA LYS A 133 41.18 17.57 -7.47
C LYS A 133 40.80 18.75 -6.57
N GLY A 134 39.65 18.64 -5.89
CA GLY A 134 39.17 19.65 -4.96
C GLY A 134 38.65 20.95 -5.59
N ALA A 135 38.58 21.05 -6.91
CA ALA A 135 38.00 22.20 -7.61
C ALA A 135 36.49 22.32 -7.35
N ARG A 136 35.96 23.54 -7.32
CA ARG A 136 34.56 23.82 -6.96
C ARG A 136 33.88 24.74 -7.95
N VAL A 137 32.65 24.41 -8.31
CA VAL A 137 31.74 25.30 -9.06
C VAL A 137 30.48 25.47 -8.24
N MET A 138 30.17 26.70 -7.83
CA MET A 138 29.03 26.99 -6.97
C MET A 138 28.13 28.07 -7.58
N ALA A 139 26.86 27.77 -7.79
CA ALA A 139 25.86 28.71 -8.31
C ALA A 139 24.43 28.21 -8.03
N GLY A 140 23.42 29.02 -8.33
CA GLY A 140 22.03 28.54 -8.30
C GLY A 140 21.68 27.58 -9.43
N TRP A 141 22.26 27.82 -10.61
CA TRP A 141 22.12 26.97 -11.79
C TRP A 141 23.49 26.72 -12.40
N VAL A 142 23.87 25.45 -12.56
CA VAL A 142 25.11 25.03 -13.23
C VAL A 142 24.75 24.18 -14.45
N SER A 143 25.02 24.66 -15.66
CA SER A 143 24.76 23.94 -16.91
C SER A 143 26.03 23.79 -17.71
N LEU A 144 26.63 22.60 -17.74
CA LEU A 144 27.87 22.33 -18.45
C LEU A 144 27.60 21.42 -19.65
N ALA A 145 27.93 21.89 -20.84
CA ALA A 145 27.92 21.14 -22.08
C ALA A 145 29.33 21.08 -22.68
N ALA A 146 29.83 19.87 -22.92
CA ALA A 146 31.18 19.63 -23.44
C ALA A 146 31.26 18.33 -24.27
N ALA A 147 32.37 18.06 -24.96
CA ALA A 147 32.65 16.72 -25.47
C ALA A 147 32.92 15.74 -24.32
N SER A 148 33.70 16.14 -23.31
CA SER A 148 33.92 15.36 -22.09
C SER A 148 33.86 16.24 -20.85
N ILE A 149 33.28 15.71 -19.78
CA ILE A 149 33.24 16.35 -18.46
C ILE A 149 33.90 15.41 -17.45
N THR A 150 34.93 15.90 -16.76
CA THR A 150 35.68 15.14 -15.77
C THR A 150 35.65 15.87 -14.44
N LEU A 151 35.09 15.22 -13.42
CA LEU A 151 35.14 15.63 -12.03
C LEU A 151 36.09 14.68 -11.30
N ASP A 152 37.32 15.15 -11.03
CA ASP A 152 38.31 14.40 -10.25
C ASP A 152 37.87 14.24 -8.79
N ASP A 153 38.65 13.48 -8.03
CA ASP A 153 38.44 13.27 -6.59
C ASP A 153 38.24 14.61 -5.85
N ASP A 154 37.29 14.64 -4.92
CA ASP A 154 36.94 15.82 -4.11
C ASP A 154 36.46 17.04 -4.92
N ALA A 155 36.35 16.98 -6.26
CA ALA A 155 35.77 18.05 -7.05
C ALA A 155 34.26 18.17 -6.77
N VAL A 156 33.73 19.39 -6.71
CA VAL A 156 32.34 19.63 -6.33
C VAL A 156 31.65 20.60 -7.29
N ILE A 157 30.50 20.19 -7.81
CA ILE A 157 29.50 21.10 -8.36
C ILE A 157 28.41 21.26 -7.31
N ASP A 158 28.25 22.46 -6.76
CA ASP A 158 27.42 22.72 -5.60
C ASP A 158 26.36 23.79 -5.90
N THR A 159 25.09 23.41 -5.81
CA THR A 159 23.96 24.32 -5.93
C THR A 159 23.08 24.30 -4.67
N THR A 160 23.65 23.82 -3.56
CA THR A 160 22.95 23.64 -2.28
C THR A 160 22.42 24.96 -1.74
N ALA A 161 21.13 25.02 -1.42
CA ALA A 161 20.47 26.21 -0.87
C ALA A 161 20.55 27.49 -1.75
N LEU A 162 20.97 27.38 -3.01
CA LEU A 162 21.17 28.50 -3.94
C LEU A 162 20.05 28.62 -4.99
N ALA A 163 18.91 27.96 -4.79
CA ALA A 163 17.74 28.08 -5.65
C ALA A 163 17.30 29.55 -5.85
N GLY A 164 16.86 29.86 -7.08
CA GLY A 164 16.01 31.03 -7.30
C GLY A 164 14.58 30.78 -6.83
N ASP A 165 13.66 31.69 -7.16
CA ASP A 165 12.24 31.45 -6.89
C ASP A 165 11.72 30.25 -7.72
N PRO A 166 10.94 29.33 -7.11
CA PRO A 166 10.28 28.27 -7.85
C PRO A 166 9.21 28.86 -8.80
N PRO A 167 8.67 28.07 -9.75
CA PRO A 167 7.66 28.58 -10.67
C PRO A 167 6.46 29.18 -9.91
N GLY A 168 6.03 30.38 -10.32
CA GLY A 168 5.05 31.18 -9.55
C GLY A 168 3.64 30.57 -9.43
N GLN A 169 3.35 29.50 -10.17
CA GLN A 169 2.07 28.77 -10.12
C GLN A 169 2.09 27.59 -9.14
N THR A 170 3.15 27.46 -8.32
CA THR A 170 3.34 26.30 -7.42
C THR A 170 3.01 26.64 -5.97
N SER A 171 2.49 25.66 -5.24
CA SER A 171 2.35 25.68 -3.77
C SER A 171 3.59 25.10 -3.07
N GLY A 172 4.71 25.02 -3.78
CA GLY A 172 5.95 24.41 -3.28
C GLY A 172 6.58 25.18 -2.12
N VAL A 173 6.37 26.49 -2.05
CA VAL A 173 6.74 27.29 -0.87
C VAL A 173 5.59 27.22 0.15
N PRO A 174 5.84 26.76 1.38
CA PRO A 174 4.82 26.70 2.41
C PRO A 174 4.29 28.09 2.76
N THR A 175 3.00 28.16 3.11
CA THR A 175 2.34 29.41 3.51
C THR A 175 2.09 29.45 5.02
N GLY A 176 2.13 30.65 5.61
CA GLY A 176 1.94 30.85 7.05
C GLY A 176 3.25 30.87 7.84
N THR A 177 3.14 30.75 9.17
CA THR A 177 4.24 30.92 10.13
C THR A 177 4.50 29.66 10.98
N TYR A 178 4.32 28.48 10.39
CA TYR A 178 4.45 27.19 11.10
C TYR A 178 5.82 26.52 10.92
N GLY A 179 6.72 27.10 10.11
CA GLY A 179 8.04 26.52 9.86
C GLY A 179 8.01 25.20 9.09
N ASP A 180 7.05 25.07 8.16
CA ASP A 180 6.88 23.89 7.31
C ASP A 180 8.02 23.72 6.29
N GLY A 181 8.30 22.50 5.83
CA GLY A 181 9.35 22.23 4.85
C GLY A 181 8.93 22.54 3.42
N GLY A 182 9.85 22.97 2.56
CA GLY A 182 9.60 23.20 1.13
C GLY A 182 9.32 21.91 0.35
N GLY A 183 8.58 21.97 -0.74
CA GLY A 183 8.30 20.83 -1.64
C GLY A 183 8.93 21.00 -3.04
N HIS A 184 9.19 19.91 -3.76
CA HIS A 184 9.59 19.94 -5.18
C HIS A 184 9.39 18.57 -5.86
N GLY A 185 10.29 17.60 -5.63
CA GLY A 185 10.13 16.22 -6.10
C GLY A 185 9.23 15.41 -5.17
N GLY A 186 9.49 15.51 -3.87
CA GLY A 186 8.58 15.13 -2.79
C GLY A 186 7.95 16.36 -2.14
N ARG A 187 6.84 16.15 -1.44
CA ARG A 187 6.25 17.17 -0.56
C ARG A 187 7.14 17.41 0.66
N GLY A 188 7.17 18.66 1.15
CA GLY A 188 7.79 19.00 2.42
C GLY A 188 6.93 18.57 3.60
N ALA A 189 7.56 18.24 4.73
CA ALA A 189 6.83 17.88 5.93
C ALA A 189 6.14 19.11 6.55
N SER A 190 5.05 18.88 7.28
CA SER A 190 4.50 19.83 8.23
C SER A 190 4.45 19.20 9.62
N CYS A 191 4.79 19.98 10.64
CA CYS A 191 4.61 19.59 12.04
C CYS A 191 3.36 20.24 12.65
N HIS A 192 2.65 21.06 11.87
CA HIS A 192 1.40 21.67 12.28
C HIS A 192 0.23 20.85 11.74
N VAL A 193 -0.69 20.45 12.60
CA VAL A 193 -1.90 19.70 12.20
C VAL A 193 -3.11 20.56 12.52
N ARG A 194 -3.95 20.82 11.52
CA ARG A 194 -5.18 21.58 11.74
C ARG A 194 -6.20 20.74 12.51
N LYS A 195 -7.10 21.39 13.23
CA LYS A 195 -8.15 20.71 14.00
C LYS A 195 -9.02 19.85 13.07
N GLY A 196 -9.06 18.54 13.33
CA GLY A 196 -9.83 17.57 12.54
C GLY A 196 -9.06 16.88 11.41
N GLN A 197 -7.79 17.23 11.18
CA GLN A 197 -6.90 16.53 10.26
C GLN A 197 -5.95 15.58 10.99
N THR A 198 -5.41 14.59 10.28
CA THR A 198 -4.29 13.78 10.77
C THR A 198 -2.95 14.33 10.25
N LEU A 199 -1.84 13.80 10.74
CA LEU A 199 -0.52 14.17 10.25
C LEU A 199 -0.27 13.70 8.80
N GLU A 200 -0.98 12.65 8.34
CA GLU A 200 -0.94 12.20 6.94
C GLU A 200 -1.65 13.21 6.00
N ASP A 201 -2.62 13.97 6.52
CA ASP A 201 -3.37 14.97 5.76
C ASP A 201 -2.73 16.37 5.84
N SER A 202 -1.56 16.52 6.49
CA SER A 202 -0.85 17.79 6.64
C SER A 202 0.54 17.71 6.02
N TRP A 203 0.79 18.58 5.04
CA TRP A 203 2.08 18.74 4.38
C TRP A 203 2.45 20.22 4.32
N GLY A 204 3.75 20.47 4.15
CA GLY A 204 4.30 21.80 3.93
C GLY A 204 4.13 22.21 2.47
N GLY A 205 5.25 22.39 1.79
CA GLY A 205 5.30 22.71 0.38
C GLY A 205 4.87 21.54 -0.48
N ASP A 206 4.06 21.80 -1.51
CA ASP A 206 3.63 20.77 -2.45
C ASP A 206 4.73 20.41 -3.47
N PHE A 207 4.61 19.25 -4.10
CA PHE A 207 5.48 18.89 -5.23
C PHE A 207 5.09 19.69 -6.48
N TYR A 208 6.00 19.81 -7.44
CA TYR A 208 5.73 20.41 -8.75
C TYR A 208 6.68 19.83 -9.81
N ALA A 209 6.55 20.33 -11.04
CA ALA A 209 7.36 19.93 -12.19
C ALA A 209 7.34 18.40 -12.47
N TRP A 210 6.16 17.78 -12.39
CA TRP A 210 5.99 16.36 -12.72
C TRP A 210 6.20 16.09 -14.21
N ALA A 211 5.73 16.98 -15.08
CA ALA A 211 5.87 16.86 -16.53
C ALA A 211 7.35 16.82 -16.97
N GLU A 212 8.24 17.42 -16.19
CA GLU A 212 9.68 17.49 -16.40
C GLU A 212 10.45 16.35 -15.71
N LEU A 213 9.80 15.27 -15.27
CA LEU A 213 10.45 14.12 -14.61
C LEU A 213 11.69 13.61 -15.39
N LYS A 214 11.59 13.56 -16.73
CA LYS A 214 12.67 13.10 -17.61
C LYS A 214 13.81 14.11 -17.77
N THR A 215 13.50 15.39 -17.66
CA THR A 215 14.42 16.50 -17.92
C THR A 215 14.23 17.59 -16.86
N PRO A 216 14.56 17.28 -15.59
CA PRO A 216 14.23 18.14 -14.47
C PRO A 216 14.98 19.46 -14.58
N ASN A 217 14.25 20.57 -14.48
CA ASN A 217 14.73 21.91 -14.86
C ASN A 217 14.31 23.02 -13.89
N SER A 218 13.74 22.64 -12.75
CA SER A 218 13.14 23.56 -11.81
C SER A 218 13.98 23.65 -10.54
N TYR A 219 14.08 24.85 -9.99
CA TYR A 219 14.66 25.05 -8.66
C TYR A 219 13.84 24.34 -7.60
N GLY A 220 14.48 23.91 -6.52
CA GLY A 220 13.82 23.59 -5.26
C GLY A 220 13.23 24.85 -4.62
N SER A 221 12.28 24.66 -3.73
CA SER A 221 11.59 25.73 -3.02
C SER A 221 12.18 25.94 -1.63
N LYS A 222 12.02 27.16 -1.11
CA LYS A 222 12.41 27.50 0.26
C LYS A 222 11.45 26.90 1.28
N GLY A 223 11.96 26.60 2.47
CA GLY A 223 11.15 26.26 3.63
C GLY A 223 10.38 27.46 4.18
N GLY A 224 9.34 27.20 4.96
CA GLY A 224 8.56 28.21 5.68
C GLY A 224 9.28 28.74 6.91
N SER A 225 8.93 29.96 7.33
CA SER A 225 9.44 30.58 8.56
C SER A 225 8.46 30.39 9.72
N THR A 226 8.92 30.48 10.97
CA THR A 226 8.02 30.63 12.15
C THR A 226 7.71 32.08 12.50
N SER A 227 8.14 33.05 11.69
CA SER A 227 7.95 34.49 11.92
C SER A 227 7.57 35.21 10.62
N ALA A 228 6.68 36.20 10.74
CA ALA A 228 6.32 37.08 9.63
C ALA A 228 7.35 38.20 9.38
N GLU A 229 8.21 38.49 10.37
CA GLU A 229 9.16 39.61 10.32
C GLU A 229 10.54 39.19 9.81
N LYS A 230 10.94 37.94 10.07
CA LYS A 230 12.23 37.38 9.67
C LYS A 230 12.05 36.03 9.00
N ASP A 231 12.72 35.85 7.86
CA ASP A 231 12.78 34.56 7.18
C ASP A 231 13.84 33.68 7.84
N TYR A 232 13.42 32.52 8.32
CA TYR A 232 14.27 31.46 8.88
C TYR A 232 14.26 30.20 8.01
N GLY A 233 13.51 30.18 6.92
CA GLY A 233 13.40 29.03 6.04
C GLY A 233 14.72 28.71 5.35
N GLY A 234 15.04 27.42 5.24
CA GLY A 234 16.17 26.99 4.43
C GLY A 234 15.94 27.27 2.95
N GLY A 235 16.97 27.71 2.23
CA GLY A 235 16.90 27.93 0.77
C GLY A 235 16.68 26.62 0.01
N GLY A 236 16.02 26.67 -1.14
CA GLY A 236 15.85 25.49 -2.00
C GLY A 236 17.15 25.07 -2.69
N GLY A 237 17.23 23.82 -3.14
CA GLY A 237 18.33 23.33 -3.97
C GLY A 237 18.27 23.84 -5.40
N GLY A 238 19.43 24.10 -6.01
CA GLY A 238 19.54 24.65 -7.35
C GLY A 238 19.32 23.65 -8.50
N VAL A 239 19.83 23.97 -9.67
CA VAL A 239 19.74 23.11 -10.87
C VAL A 239 21.14 22.76 -11.38
N VAL A 240 21.39 21.48 -11.64
CA VAL A 240 22.64 21.02 -12.28
C VAL A 240 22.34 20.23 -13.54
N TRP A 241 22.88 20.67 -14.67
CA TRP A 241 22.81 19.99 -15.95
C TRP A 241 24.20 19.66 -16.48
N LEU A 242 24.47 18.38 -16.75
CA LEU A 242 25.72 17.94 -17.37
C LEU A 242 25.41 17.21 -18.68
N PHE A 243 25.87 17.79 -19.79
CA PHE A 243 25.71 17.26 -21.14
C PHE A 243 27.08 16.94 -21.73
N ALA A 244 27.40 15.67 -21.93
CA ALA A 244 28.68 15.30 -22.54
C ALA A 244 28.58 14.07 -23.45
N LYS A 245 29.63 13.81 -24.23
CA LYS A 245 29.79 12.48 -24.87
C LYS A 245 30.32 11.44 -23.88
N GLU A 246 31.05 11.89 -22.86
CA GLU A 246 31.62 11.09 -21.78
C GLU A 246 31.63 11.89 -20.48
N ILE A 247 31.13 11.28 -19.39
CA ILE A 247 31.18 11.84 -18.03
C ILE A 247 32.05 10.93 -17.15
N VAL A 248 33.12 11.49 -16.58
CA VAL A 248 33.92 10.83 -15.54
C VAL A 248 33.59 11.48 -14.20
N MET A 249 32.86 10.76 -13.34
CA MET A 249 32.26 11.26 -12.10
C MET A 249 32.92 10.61 -10.87
N ASN A 250 34.08 11.13 -10.45
CA ASN A 250 34.71 10.75 -9.17
C ASN A 250 34.41 11.76 -8.05
N GLY A 251 34.10 13.01 -8.43
CA GLY A 251 33.68 14.06 -7.52
C GLY A 251 32.21 13.98 -7.06
N THR A 252 31.68 15.12 -6.64
CA THR A 252 30.33 15.26 -6.07
C THR A 252 29.51 16.31 -6.82
N VAL A 253 28.24 16.00 -7.08
CA VAL A 253 27.24 16.93 -7.63
C VAL A 253 26.10 17.10 -6.64
N LEU A 254 25.86 18.34 -6.19
CA LEU A 254 24.89 18.69 -5.16
C LEU A 254 23.84 19.68 -5.66
N ALA A 255 22.59 19.37 -5.39
CA ALA A 255 21.42 20.24 -5.49
C ALA A 255 20.55 20.09 -4.24
N ASP A 256 21.18 20.03 -3.06
CA ASP A 256 20.50 19.80 -1.79
C ASP A 256 19.75 21.07 -1.31
N GLY A 257 18.68 20.88 -0.56
CA GLY A 257 18.00 21.96 0.16
C GLY A 257 18.81 22.41 1.38
N GLY A 258 18.71 23.70 1.72
CA GLY A 258 19.32 24.28 2.91
C GLY A 258 18.55 23.96 4.19
N ASP A 259 19.28 23.91 5.30
CA ASP A 259 18.69 23.68 6.62
C ASP A 259 18.00 24.96 7.17
N GLY A 260 16.78 24.82 7.71
CA GLY A 260 16.01 25.91 8.36
C GLY A 260 16.22 26.03 9.88
N GLY A 261 16.98 25.12 10.48
CA GLY A 261 17.24 25.09 11.93
C GLY A 261 15.97 24.86 12.76
N SER A 262 15.90 25.46 13.95
CA SER A 262 14.77 25.26 14.89
C SER A 262 13.62 26.26 14.72
N LYS A 263 13.75 27.24 13.80
CA LYS A 263 12.80 28.35 13.60
C LYS A 263 12.31 28.48 12.16
N GLY A 264 12.69 27.56 11.29
CA GLY A 264 12.24 27.47 9.92
C GLY A 264 12.25 26.03 9.43
N GLY A 265 11.48 25.76 8.38
CA GLY A 265 11.52 24.48 7.70
C GLY A 265 12.72 24.38 6.77
N GLY A 266 13.13 23.15 6.48
CA GLY A 266 14.17 22.89 5.49
C GLY A 266 13.70 23.20 4.07
N GLY A 267 14.60 23.67 3.22
CA GLY A 267 14.34 23.84 1.79
C GLY A 267 14.26 22.48 1.09
N SER A 268 13.55 22.39 -0.03
CA SER A 268 13.50 21.16 -0.82
C SER A 268 14.75 20.97 -1.69
N GLY A 269 15.02 19.73 -2.08
CA GLY A 269 16.04 19.41 -3.07
C GLY A 269 15.70 19.97 -4.46
N GLY A 270 16.73 20.24 -5.24
CA GLY A 270 16.65 20.84 -6.58
C GLY A 270 16.50 19.83 -7.72
N SER A 271 17.06 20.17 -8.89
CA SER A 271 17.04 19.33 -10.10
C SER A 271 18.45 18.96 -10.54
N ILE A 272 18.69 17.69 -10.85
CA ILE A 272 19.94 17.25 -11.50
C ILE A 272 19.58 16.47 -12.76
N TYR A 273 20.17 16.84 -13.89
CA TYR A 273 20.02 16.12 -15.16
C TYR A 273 21.39 15.79 -15.73
N LEU A 274 21.66 14.50 -15.89
CA LEU A 274 22.89 13.97 -16.46
C LEU A 274 22.58 13.32 -17.80
N LYS A 275 23.28 13.71 -18.85
CA LYS A 275 23.10 13.13 -20.19
C LYS A 275 24.43 12.87 -20.87
N ALA A 276 24.72 11.59 -21.12
CA ALA A 276 25.88 11.17 -21.89
C ALA A 276 25.74 9.75 -22.44
N PRO A 277 26.33 9.41 -23.60
CA PRO A 277 26.49 8.02 -24.03
C PRO A 277 27.16 7.12 -22.98
N THR A 278 28.22 7.60 -22.32
CA THR A 278 28.99 6.85 -21.31
C THR A 278 29.16 7.64 -20.02
N MET A 279 29.03 6.96 -18.88
CA MET A 279 29.36 7.47 -17.56
C MET A 279 30.15 6.43 -16.76
N GLN A 280 31.22 6.88 -16.10
CA GLN A 280 32.08 6.05 -15.25
C GLN A 280 32.54 6.83 -14.01
N GLY A 281 32.93 6.11 -12.95
CA GLY A 281 33.39 6.68 -11.68
C GLY A 281 32.54 6.26 -10.49
N GLY A 282 32.97 6.60 -9.28
CA GLY A 282 32.32 6.20 -8.01
C GLY A 282 31.82 7.39 -7.17
N GLY A 283 31.61 8.54 -7.81
CA GLY A 283 31.24 9.80 -7.16
C GLY A 283 29.85 9.82 -6.53
N LYS A 284 29.43 10.99 -6.06
CA LYS A 284 28.14 11.19 -5.37
C LYS A 284 27.25 12.20 -6.10
N VAL A 285 25.97 11.90 -6.23
CA VAL A 285 24.93 12.81 -6.75
C VAL A 285 23.86 12.97 -5.68
N SER A 286 23.49 14.20 -5.32
CA SER A 286 22.56 14.46 -4.22
C SER A 286 21.59 15.60 -4.55
N ALA A 287 20.30 15.33 -4.40
CA ALA A 287 19.23 16.34 -4.45
C ALA A 287 18.28 16.12 -3.27
N CYS A 288 18.82 16.10 -2.05
CA CYS A 288 18.09 15.83 -0.82
C CYS A 288 17.41 17.08 -0.25
N GLY A 289 16.35 16.89 0.51
CA GLY A 289 15.73 17.98 1.27
C GLY A 289 16.57 18.38 2.50
N GLY A 290 16.53 19.67 2.85
CA GLY A 290 17.17 20.21 4.04
C GLY A 290 16.41 19.87 5.33
N ASN A 291 17.12 19.86 6.45
CA ASN A 291 16.56 19.64 7.78
C ASN A 291 15.97 20.94 8.34
N GLY A 292 14.98 20.83 9.22
CA GLY A 292 14.41 22.03 9.85
C GLY A 292 13.46 21.70 11.00
N LEU A 293 12.63 22.67 11.35
CA LEU A 293 11.48 22.41 12.22
C LEU A 293 10.62 21.32 11.58
N ALA A 294 10.27 21.49 10.30
CA ALA A 294 9.87 20.43 9.42
C ALA A 294 10.88 20.26 8.25
N GLY A 295 11.13 19.02 7.84
CA GLY A 295 12.07 18.69 6.79
C GLY A 295 11.56 19.00 5.39
N GLY A 296 12.43 19.49 4.51
CA GLY A 296 12.11 19.73 3.11
C GLY A 296 11.97 18.42 2.32
N GLY A 297 11.19 18.44 1.24
CA GLY A 297 11.04 17.30 0.33
C GLY A 297 12.29 17.08 -0.52
N GLY A 298 12.52 15.84 -0.95
CA GLY A 298 13.58 15.52 -1.91
C GLY A 298 13.33 16.13 -3.30
N GLY A 299 14.41 16.28 -4.06
CA GLY A 299 14.42 16.86 -5.41
C GLY A 299 14.22 15.83 -6.53
N ARG A 300 14.64 16.17 -7.74
CA ARG A 300 14.56 15.29 -8.91
C ARG A 300 15.94 15.06 -9.50
N VAL A 301 16.26 13.80 -9.79
CA VAL A 301 17.47 13.41 -10.51
C VAL A 301 17.04 12.60 -11.73
N SER A 302 17.52 12.98 -12.91
CA SER A 302 17.32 12.21 -14.15
C SER A 302 18.67 11.86 -14.76
N ILE A 303 18.82 10.60 -15.17
CA ILE A 303 20.02 10.07 -15.80
C ILE A 303 19.65 9.48 -17.17
N ASP A 304 20.14 10.13 -18.22
CA ASP A 304 20.06 9.72 -19.62
C ASP A 304 21.44 9.24 -20.06
N VAL A 305 21.81 8.04 -19.58
CA VAL A 305 23.10 7.40 -19.87
C VAL A 305 22.93 5.97 -20.40
N PHE A 306 23.50 5.69 -21.58
CA PHE A 306 23.37 4.40 -22.26
C PHE A 306 24.28 3.31 -21.69
N SER A 307 25.56 3.62 -21.48
CA SER A 307 26.54 2.71 -20.91
C SER A 307 26.99 3.23 -19.55
N ARG A 308 26.39 2.67 -18.49
CA ARG A 308 26.79 2.92 -17.09
C ARG A 308 27.81 1.87 -16.65
N HIS A 309 29.02 2.33 -16.37
CA HIS A 309 30.07 1.58 -15.68
C HIS A 309 30.46 2.30 -14.38
N ASP A 310 29.48 2.95 -13.74
CA ASP A 310 29.67 3.76 -12.56
C ASP A 310 29.06 3.10 -11.31
N ASP A 311 29.72 3.31 -10.17
CA ASP A 311 29.25 2.94 -8.83
C ASP A 311 28.70 4.18 -8.09
N ALA A 312 28.18 5.15 -8.83
CA ALA A 312 27.83 6.45 -8.27
C ALA A 312 26.68 6.34 -7.26
N GLN A 313 26.85 6.97 -6.10
CA GLN A 313 25.84 7.00 -5.05
C GLN A 313 24.86 8.16 -5.29
N ILE A 314 23.58 7.83 -5.50
CA ILE A 314 22.55 8.82 -5.81
C ILE A 314 21.56 8.93 -4.65
N PHE A 315 21.35 10.14 -4.14
CA PHE A 315 20.46 10.42 -3.02
C PHE A 315 19.41 11.45 -3.38
N VAL A 316 18.14 11.14 -3.08
CA VAL A 316 16.97 12.00 -3.33
C VAL A 316 16.02 12.03 -2.14
N HIS A 317 16.47 11.70 -0.93
CA HIS A 317 15.57 11.60 0.23
C HIS A 317 15.15 12.98 0.77
N GLY A 318 14.06 13.02 1.56
CA GLY A 318 13.66 14.22 2.27
C GLY A 318 14.58 14.56 3.45
N GLY A 319 14.40 15.75 4.02
CA GLY A 319 15.12 16.21 5.21
C GLY A 319 14.46 15.79 6.51
N LYS A 320 15.20 15.81 7.62
CA LYS A 320 14.69 15.46 8.95
C LYS A 320 13.90 16.61 9.57
N SER A 321 12.86 16.25 10.31
CA SER A 321 12.04 17.18 11.09
C SER A 321 12.41 17.14 12.57
N SER A 322 12.69 18.30 13.16
CA SER A 322 12.95 18.44 14.59
C SER A 322 11.70 18.74 15.42
N GLY A 323 10.66 19.33 14.81
CA GLY A 323 9.40 19.65 15.46
C GLY A 323 8.42 18.47 15.57
N CYS A 324 8.57 17.45 14.73
CA CYS A 324 7.74 16.26 14.70
C CYS A 324 8.60 15.03 14.38
N LEU A 325 9.11 14.40 15.44
CA LEU A 325 9.95 13.21 15.34
C LEU A 325 9.18 12.11 14.59
N GLY A 326 9.75 11.65 13.48
CA GLY A 326 9.17 10.59 12.65
C GLY A 326 8.42 11.04 11.41
N ASN A 327 8.30 12.36 11.15
CA ASN A 327 7.74 12.91 9.91
C ASN A 327 8.79 13.70 9.12
N ALA A 328 9.77 13.02 8.53
CA ALA A 328 10.70 13.64 7.57
C ALA A 328 9.97 14.13 6.32
N GLY A 329 10.61 14.98 5.51
CA GLY A 329 10.11 15.30 4.17
C GLY A 329 9.98 14.04 3.32
N ALA A 330 9.09 14.07 2.31
CA ALA A 330 8.96 12.95 1.39
C ALA A 330 10.20 12.84 0.50
N ALA A 331 10.47 11.63 0.02
CA ALA A 331 11.51 11.40 -0.96
C ALA A 331 11.20 12.10 -2.29
N GLY A 332 12.25 12.45 -3.00
CA GLY A 332 12.24 12.88 -4.38
C GLY A 332 12.21 11.71 -5.35
N THR A 333 12.56 11.97 -6.61
CA THR A 333 12.52 10.96 -7.68
C THR A 333 13.89 10.82 -8.35
N LEU A 334 14.36 9.58 -8.49
CA LEU A 334 15.43 9.22 -9.42
C LEU A 334 14.81 8.53 -10.64
N TYR A 335 15.01 9.10 -11.81
CA TYR A 335 14.56 8.53 -13.08
C TYR A 335 15.74 8.21 -13.98
N GLU A 336 15.75 7.00 -14.55
CA GLU A 336 16.77 6.55 -15.48
C GLU A 336 16.11 6.27 -16.84
N GLU A 337 16.43 7.07 -17.86
CA GLU A 337 15.72 7.06 -19.16
C GLU A 337 15.98 5.76 -19.93
N VAL A 338 17.21 5.24 -19.92
CA VAL A 338 17.60 4.05 -20.69
C VAL A 338 16.96 2.77 -20.17
N PRO A 339 17.06 2.42 -18.87
CA PRO A 339 16.31 1.29 -18.31
C PRO A 339 14.82 1.62 -18.07
N LYS A 340 14.39 2.86 -18.34
CA LYS A 340 13.04 3.38 -18.07
C LYS A 340 12.57 3.06 -16.65
N SER A 341 13.44 3.30 -15.67
CA SER A 341 13.18 2.96 -14.28
C SER A 341 12.99 4.21 -13.43
N ILE A 342 12.04 4.15 -12.51
CA ILE A 342 11.85 5.16 -11.48
C ILE A 342 12.13 4.55 -10.10
N THR A 343 12.95 5.25 -9.31
CA THR A 343 13.27 4.89 -7.94
C THR A 343 12.88 6.02 -6.99
N VAL A 344 12.17 5.67 -5.91
CA VAL A 344 11.86 6.55 -4.79
C VAL A 344 12.39 5.89 -3.52
N SER A 345 13.34 6.56 -2.85
CA SER A 345 13.99 6.07 -1.63
C SER A 345 14.09 7.20 -0.62
N ASN A 346 13.58 6.96 0.59
CA ASN A 346 13.69 7.94 1.68
C ASN A 346 14.86 7.67 2.62
N ASN A 347 15.80 6.80 2.24
CA ASN A 347 17.01 6.50 3.01
C ASN A 347 16.73 6.16 4.48
N ASN A 348 15.68 5.37 4.72
CA ASN A 348 15.24 4.90 6.03
C ASN A 348 14.75 6.01 6.96
N LEU A 349 14.42 7.18 6.41
CA LEU A 349 13.74 8.26 7.12
C LEU A 349 12.24 7.99 7.10
N SER A 350 11.63 7.80 8.27
CA SER A 350 10.18 7.69 8.35
C SER A 350 9.54 9.04 8.00
N THR A 351 8.46 8.97 7.22
CA THR A 351 7.70 10.15 6.80
C THR A 351 6.21 9.84 6.88
N GLN A 352 5.38 10.85 7.09
CA GLN A 352 3.93 10.79 6.87
C GLN A 352 3.53 11.50 5.58
N THR A 353 4.47 12.18 4.95
CA THR A 353 4.30 12.97 3.74
C THR A 353 4.63 12.13 2.49
N ASP A 354 3.91 12.37 1.40
CA ASP A 354 4.01 11.53 0.20
C ASP A 354 4.77 12.19 -0.95
N THR A 355 5.44 11.35 -1.75
CA THR A 355 5.86 11.65 -3.12
C THR A 355 4.67 11.38 -4.04
N ILE A 356 4.26 12.34 -4.85
CA ILE A 356 3.05 12.19 -5.68
C ILE A 356 3.39 11.77 -7.09
N PHE A 357 2.71 10.72 -7.56
CA PHE A 357 2.70 10.33 -8.97
C PHE A 357 1.37 10.83 -9.56
N LEU A 358 1.45 11.88 -10.39
CA LEU A 358 0.27 12.45 -11.04
C LEU A 358 -0.13 11.62 -12.27
N GLU A 359 0.70 11.66 -13.29
CA GLU A 359 0.43 11.03 -14.58
C GLU A 359 1.60 10.11 -14.93
N PRO A 360 1.61 8.86 -14.42
CA PRO A 360 2.52 7.84 -14.89
C PRO A 360 2.40 7.68 -16.42
N PRO A 361 3.52 7.55 -17.15
CA PRO A 361 3.49 7.58 -18.61
C PRO A 361 2.79 6.35 -19.18
N TYR A 362 1.91 6.58 -20.15
CA TYR A 362 1.28 5.52 -20.93
C TYR A 362 2.20 5.01 -22.06
N GLU A 363 3.01 5.89 -22.65
CA GLU A 363 3.96 5.53 -23.70
C GLU A 363 5.19 6.46 -23.71
N PRO A 364 6.42 5.94 -23.67
CA PRO A 364 6.76 4.55 -23.35
C PRO A 364 6.50 4.25 -21.86
N LEU A 365 6.02 3.04 -21.59
CA LEU A 365 5.86 2.51 -20.23
C LEU A 365 7.20 2.48 -19.49
N TRP A 366 7.14 2.62 -18.17
CA TRP A 366 8.27 2.27 -17.32
C TRP A 366 8.57 0.77 -17.42
N THR A 367 9.84 0.40 -17.33
CA THR A 367 10.22 -1.01 -17.20
C THR A 367 10.17 -1.43 -15.74
N ASN A 368 10.72 -0.62 -14.83
CA ASN A 368 10.79 -0.96 -13.41
C ASN A 368 10.42 0.21 -12.49
N VAL A 369 9.67 -0.07 -11.43
CA VAL A 369 9.32 0.87 -10.35
C VAL A 369 9.87 0.34 -9.04
N PHE A 370 10.75 1.12 -8.39
CA PHE A 370 11.38 0.75 -7.12
C PHE A 370 11.00 1.74 -6.02
N LEU A 371 10.26 1.26 -5.02
CA LEU A 371 9.93 2.02 -3.82
C LEU A 371 10.66 1.39 -2.63
N LYS A 372 11.50 2.15 -1.94
CA LYS A 372 12.37 1.61 -0.90
C LYS A 372 12.59 2.53 0.28
N ASP A 373 13.10 1.97 1.38
CA ASP A 373 13.68 2.68 2.51
C ASP A 373 12.74 3.75 3.13
N HIS A 374 11.53 3.36 3.51
CA HIS A 374 10.48 4.22 4.09
C HIS A 374 9.91 5.29 3.15
N ALA A 375 10.05 5.10 1.83
CA ALA A 375 9.33 5.91 0.85
C ALA A 375 7.80 5.72 0.99
N LYS A 376 7.06 6.84 0.98
CA LYS A 376 5.61 6.87 0.80
C LYS A 376 5.27 7.53 -0.53
N VAL A 377 4.53 6.83 -1.37
CA VAL A 377 4.07 7.33 -2.69
C VAL A 377 2.56 7.35 -2.72
N SER A 378 1.97 8.39 -3.31
CA SER A 378 0.52 8.49 -3.48
C SER A 378 0.12 8.79 -4.93
N LEU A 379 -0.94 8.15 -5.39
CA LEU A 379 -1.60 8.34 -6.68
C LEU A 379 -3.00 8.92 -6.43
N PRO A 380 -3.12 10.25 -6.27
CA PRO A 380 -4.36 10.88 -5.83
C PRO A 380 -5.37 11.07 -6.97
N LEU A 381 -4.96 10.98 -8.24
CA LEU A 381 -5.86 11.23 -9.36
C LEU A 381 -6.86 10.07 -9.52
N ARG A 382 -8.10 10.42 -9.88
CA ARG A 382 -9.12 9.43 -10.23
C ARG A 382 -8.67 8.64 -11.45
N TRP A 383 -8.91 7.32 -11.45
CA TRP A 383 -8.51 6.44 -12.53
C TRP A 383 -7.00 6.41 -12.79
N SER A 384 -6.20 6.67 -11.75
CA SER A 384 -4.75 6.53 -11.85
C SER A 384 -4.37 5.09 -12.22
N ARG A 385 -3.47 4.99 -13.21
CA ARG A 385 -2.89 3.74 -13.66
C ARG A 385 -1.39 3.77 -13.40
N ILE A 386 -0.86 2.71 -12.81
CA ILE A 386 0.57 2.43 -12.78
C ILE A 386 0.84 1.17 -13.59
N GLN A 387 1.72 1.28 -14.58
CA GLN A 387 2.04 0.18 -15.47
C GLN A 387 3.55 0.08 -15.66
N ALA A 388 4.09 -1.11 -15.41
CA ALA A 388 5.48 -1.47 -15.60
C ALA A 388 5.58 -2.66 -16.57
N GLN A 389 6.57 -2.65 -17.47
CA GLN A 389 6.82 -3.79 -18.37
C GLN A 389 7.53 -4.95 -17.66
N GLY A 390 8.26 -4.67 -16.59
CA GLY A 390 8.97 -5.66 -15.78
C GLY A 390 8.42 -5.65 -14.36
N GLN A 391 9.17 -5.06 -13.43
CA GLN A 391 8.93 -5.23 -12.00
C GLN A 391 8.44 -3.95 -11.30
N ILE A 392 7.45 -4.11 -10.41
CA ILE A 392 7.13 -3.16 -9.36
C ILE A 392 7.59 -3.78 -8.04
N SER A 393 8.53 -3.13 -7.36
CA SER A 393 9.12 -3.63 -6.11
C SER A 393 8.97 -2.63 -4.98
N LEU A 394 8.44 -3.10 -3.86
CA LEU A 394 8.29 -2.35 -2.63
C LEU A 394 9.13 -3.03 -1.53
N SER A 395 10.02 -2.27 -0.91
CA SER A 395 10.87 -2.71 0.21
C SER A 395 10.83 -1.71 1.37
N SER A 396 10.11 -2.05 2.44
CA SER A 396 9.81 -1.13 3.54
C SER A 396 9.21 0.20 3.03
N ALA A 397 8.24 0.12 2.11
CA ALA A 397 7.64 1.28 1.46
C ALA A 397 6.11 1.22 1.47
N THR A 398 5.47 2.37 1.28
CA THR A 398 4.00 2.47 1.16
C THR A 398 3.62 3.09 -0.18
N ILE A 399 2.65 2.50 -0.87
CA ILE A 399 1.97 3.13 -1.99
C ILE A 399 0.48 3.24 -1.68
N THR A 400 -0.08 4.42 -1.94
CA THR A 400 -1.49 4.73 -1.68
C THR A 400 -2.18 5.11 -2.98
N PHE A 401 -3.30 4.47 -3.28
CA PHE A 401 -4.17 4.81 -4.40
C PHE A 401 -5.42 5.54 -3.89
N GLY A 402 -5.69 6.70 -4.48
CA GLY A 402 -6.81 7.55 -4.09
C GLY A 402 -6.54 8.39 -2.85
N LEU A 403 -7.56 9.16 -2.47
CA LEU A 403 -7.51 10.04 -1.31
C LEU A 403 -8.18 9.36 -0.12
N THR A 404 -7.57 9.53 1.05
CA THR A 404 -8.15 9.15 2.35
C THR A 404 -9.57 9.73 2.45
N HIS A 405 -10.55 8.89 2.80
CA HIS A 405 -11.98 9.24 2.91
C HIS A 405 -12.78 9.42 1.61
N TYR A 406 -12.18 9.25 0.43
CA TYR A 406 -12.89 9.36 -0.86
C TYR A 406 -12.79 8.10 -1.74
N PRO A 407 -13.32 6.95 -1.28
CA PRO A 407 -13.24 5.67 -1.99
C PRO A 407 -14.19 5.55 -3.20
N TYR A 408 -14.11 6.46 -4.16
CA TYR A 408 -15.04 6.54 -5.30
C TYR A 408 -14.41 6.23 -6.66
N SER A 409 -13.15 5.79 -6.70
CA SER A 409 -12.41 5.60 -7.96
C SER A 409 -11.99 4.15 -8.18
N GLU A 410 -11.68 3.82 -9.42
CA GLU A 410 -11.07 2.56 -9.82
C GLU A 410 -9.62 2.82 -10.19
N PHE A 411 -8.68 2.00 -9.72
CA PHE A 411 -7.26 2.14 -9.99
C PHE A 411 -6.73 0.92 -10.72
N GLU A 412 -5.66 1.11 -11.47
CA GLU A 412 -5.05 0.04 -12.24
C GLU A 412 -3.57 -0.15 -11.90
N LEU A 413 -3.17 -1.39 -11.65
CA LEU A 413 -1.78 -1.79 -11.41
C LEU A 413 -1.43 -2.95 -12.35
N LEU A 414 -0.49 -2.71 -13.26
CA LEU A 414 -0.03 -3.70 -14.24
C LEU A 414 1.48 -3.88 -14.16
N ALA A 415 1.95 -5.12 -14.03
CA ALA A 415 3.38 -5.46 -14.03
C ALA A 415 3.60 -6.92 -14.44
N GLU A 416 4.82 -7.31 -14.80
CA GLU A 416 5.15 -8.75 -14.83
C GLU A 416 5.28 -9.27 -13.40
N GLU A 417 5.97 -8.54 -12.53
CA GLU A 417 6.23 -8.95 -11.16
C GLU A 417 5.87 -7.84 -10.17
N LEU A 418 5.09 -8.17 -9.14
CA LEU A 418 4.88 -7.34 -7.97
C LEU A 418 5.56 -7.99 -6.77
N LEU A 419 6.66 -7.39 -6.33
CA LEU A 419 7.43 -7.84 -5.18
C LEU A 419 7.20 -6.92 -3.99
N MET A 420 6.82 -7.49 -2.85
CA MET A 420 6.58 -6.73 -1.63
C MET A 420 7.33 -7.36 -0.45
N SER A 421 8.15 -6.58 0.23
CA SER A 421 8.81 -6.94 1.48
C SER A 421 8.60 -5.85 2.51
N ASP A 422 8.03 -6.18 3.67
CA ASP A 422 7.75 -5.23 4.76
C ASP A 422 7.00 -3.97 4.29
N SER A 423 6.14 -4.12 3.28
CA SER A 423 5.55 -3.00 2.54
C SER A 423 4.03 -2.98 2.62
N THR A 424 3.46 -1.81 2.37
CA THR A 424 2.00 -1.60 2.41
C THR A 424 1.47 -1.03 1.11
N ILE A 425 0.42 -1.65 0.56
CA ILE A 425 -0.43 -1.06 -0.48
C ILE A 425 -1.76 -0.66 0.17
N LYS A 426 -2.12 0.63 0.10
CA LYS A 426 -3.43 1.14 0.52
C LYS A 426 -4.23 1.54 -0.71
N VAL A 427 -5.49 1.15 -0.79
CA VAL A 427 -6.40 1.53 -1.88
C VAL A 427 -7.67 2.11 -1.28
N PHE A 428 -8.02 3.33 -1.68
CA PHE A 428 -9.31 3.96 -1.36
C PHE A 428 -10.17 3.98 -2.62
N GLY A 429 -10.92 2.90 -2.86
CA GLY A 429 -11.70 2.63 -4.05
C GLY A 429 -11.61 1.16 -4.48
N ALA A 430 -11.78 0.89 -5.76
CA ALA A 430 -11.54 -0.43 -6.35
C ALA A 430 -10.15 -0.53 -6.99
N LEU A 431 -9.54 -1.70 -6.93
CA LEU A 431 -8.27 -2.01 -7.60
C LEU A 431 -8.48 -3.07 -8.68
N ARG A 432 -8.07 -2.78 -9.91
CA ARG A 432 -7.83 -3.75 -10.97
C ARG A 432 -6.33 -3.98 -11.10
N MET A 433 -5.88 -5.14 -10.65
CA MET A 433 -4.48 -5.53 -10.71
C MET A 433 -4.28 -6.66 -11.70
N SER A 434 -3.25 -6.56 -12.54
CA SER A 434 -2.82 -7.68 -13.39
C SER A 434 -1.31 -7.88 -13.36
N VAL A 435 -0.90 -9.00 -12.76
CA VAL A 435 0.50 -9.40 -12.63
C VAL A 435 0.72 -10.86 -13.01
N LYS A 436 1.94 -11.22 -13.44
CA LYS A 436 2.32 -12.64 -13.59
C LYS A 436 2.64 -13.25 -12.24
N MET A 437 3.40 -12.52 -11.42
CA MET A 437 3.87 -12.97 -10.12
C MET A 437 3.54 -11.94 -9.04
N LEU A 438 2.87 -12.36 -7.97
CA LEU A 438 2.68 -11.58 -6.74
C LEU A 438 3.41 -12.27 -5.59
N LEU A 439 4.47 -11.66 -5.08
CA LEU A 439 5.26 -12.19 -3.95
C LEU A 439 5.21 -11.20 -2.79
N MET A 440 4.59 -11.63 -1.68
CA MET A 440 4.45 -10.82 -0.46
C MET A 440 5.18 -11.46 0.71
N LEU A 441 6.11 -10.71 1.32
CA LEU A 441 6.82 -11.07 2.54
C LEU A 441 6.55 -10.01 3.62
N LYS A 442 5.97 -10.40 4.76
CA LYS A 442 5.64 -9.48 5.88
C LYS A 442 4.91 -8.21 5.41
N SER A 443 4.05 -8.33 4.40
CA SER A 443 3.50 -7.18 3.67
C SER A 443 1.98 -7.15 3.74
N ARG A 444 1.40 -5.96 3.58
CA ARG A 444 -0.05 -5.75 3.72
C ARG A 444 -0.62 -5.06 2.47
N MET A 445 -1.76 -5.53 2.00
CA MET A 445 -2.57 -4.87 0.98
C MET A 445 -3.97 -4.65 1.57
N THR A 446 -4.39 -3.40 1.68
CA THR A 446 -5.68 -3.02 2.26
C THR A 446 -6.50 -2.24 1.24
N ILE A 447 -7.71 -2.70 0.96
CA ILE A 447 -8.64 -2.12 -0.01
C ILE A 447 -9.90 -1.65 0.71
N ASP A 448 -10.13 -0.34 0.69
CA ASP A 448 -11.32 0.31 1.21
C ASP A 448 -12.25 0.72 0.06
N GLY A 449 -13.29 -0.08 -0.18
CA GLY A 449 -14.18 0.01 -1.34
C GLY A 449 -15.44 0.87 -1.18
N SER A 450 -15.52 1.74 -0.17
CA SER A 450 -16.72 2.55 0.19
C SER A 450 -17.91 1.73 0.69
N GLN A 451 -18.57 2.24 1.74
CA GLN A 451 -19.82 1.67 2.28
C GLN A 451 -21.10 2.27 1.64
N GLN A 452 -20.98 3.26 0.74
CA GLN A 452 -22.14 3.93 0.14
C GLN A 452 -22.62 3.23 -1.14
N THR A 453 -23.66 2.40 -0.98
CA THR A 453 -24.59 1.87 -2.00
C THR A 453 -24.02 1.74 -3.43
N GLY A 454 -23.14 0.77 -3.59
CA GLY A 454 -22.55 0.36 -4.86
C GLY A 454 -21.29 -0.43 -4.55
N ILE A 455 -21.44 -1.72 -4.20
CA ILE A 455 -20.31 -2.55 -3.75
C ILE A 455 -19.23 -2.53 -4.83
N THR A 456 -18.16 -1.78 -4.60
CA THR A 456 -17.04 -1.74 -5.52
C THR A 456 -16.35 -3.10 -5.46
N THR A 457 -16.06 -3.66 -6.64
CA THR A 457 -15.43 -4.97 -6.75
C THR A 457 -13.98 -4.76 -7.17
N SER A 458 -13.05 -5.21 -6.34
CA SER A 458 -11.63 -5.24 -6.70
C SER A 458 -11.29 -6.59 -7.30
N LEU A 459 -10.44 -6.57 -8.33
CA LEU A 459 -10.06 -7.75 -9.09
C LEU A 459 -8.54 -7.84 -9.17
N LEU A 460 -7.98 -8.93 -8.63
CA LEU A 460 -6.56 -9.20 -8.59
C LEU A 460 -6.21 -10.41 -9.46
N GLU A 461 -5.50 -10.17 -10.56
CA GLU A 461 -4.98 -11.23 -11.41
C GLU A 461 -3.53 -11.55 -11.08
N GLY A 462 -3.25 -12.80 -10.72
CA GLY A 462 -1.91 -13.37 -10.62
C GLY A 462 -1.77 -14.56 -11.55
N SER A 463 -1.41 -14.32 -12.81
CA SER A 463 -1.54 -15.34 -13.85
C SER A 463 -0.67 -16.60 -13.66
N ASN A 464 0.51 -16.49 -13.02
CA ASN A 464 1.42 -17.62 -12.81
C ASN A 464 1.58 -17.99 -11.32
N LEU A 465 1.83 -17.03 -10.43
CA LEU A 465 2.07 -17.35 -9.02
C LEU A 465 1.64 -16.23 -8.08
N ILE A 466 0.95 -16.61 -7.01
CA ILE A 466 0.68 -15.75 -5.85
C ILE A 466 1.25 -16.43 -4.61
N VAL A 467 2.16 -15.76 -3.88
CA VAL A 467 2.72 -16.26 -2.61
C VAL A 467 2.62 -15.20 -1.53
N LEU A 468 1.99 -15.58 -0.42
CA LEU A 468 2.01 -14.81 0.82
C LEU A 468 2.91 -15.54 1.82
N LYS A 469 3.80 -14.78 2.47
CA LYS A 469 4.73 -15.29 3.49
C LYS A 469 4.93 -14.31 4.64
N GLY A 470 5.17 -14.86 5.83
CA GLY A 470 5.62 -14.09 6.99
C GLY A 470 4.52 -13.20 7.58
N ALA A 471 3.31 -13.73 7.71
CA ALA A 471 2.13 -13.00 8.16
C ALA A 471 1.71 -11.87 7.21
N SER A 472 1.75 -12.15 5.91
CA SER A 472 1.27 -11.22 4.89
C SER A 472 -0.26 -11.19 4.84
N LEU A 473 -0.85 -10.01 4.58
CA LEU A 473 -2.30 -9.80 4.62
C LEU A 473 -2.79 -9.15 3.32
N ILE A 474 -3.82 -9.73 2.70
CA ILE A 474 -4.68 -9.05 1.73
C ILE A 474 -6.06 -8.90 2.36
N GLN A 475 -6.52 -7.67 2.54
CA GLN A 475 -7.78 -7.36 3.21
C GLN A 475 -8.63 -6.40 2.36
N SER A 476 -9.91 -6.70 2.20
CA SER A 476 -10.88 -5.78 1.60
C SER A 476 -12.15 -5.67 2.45
N ASN A 477 -12.67 -4.47 2.64
CA ASN A 477 -13.99 -4.27 3.24
C ASN A 477 -15.15 -4.40 2.22
N ALA A 478 -14.84 -4.68 0.95
CA ALA A 478 -15.79 -4.84 -0.15
C ALA A 478 -15.60 -6.21 -0.84
N ASN A 479 -16.10 -6.35 -2.06
CA ASN A 479 -15.95 -7.58 -2.84
C ASN A 479 -14.52 -7.69 -3.39
N LEU A 480 -13.89 -8.84 -3.20
CA LEU A 480 -12.55 -9.14 -3.69
C LEU A 480 -12.56 -10.41 -4.56
N GLY A 481 -12.12 -10.23 -5.79
CA GLY A 481 -11.82 -11.30 -6.73
C GLY A 481 -10.34 -11.54 -6.83
N ILE A 482 -9.93 -12.80 -6.78
CA ILE A 482 -8.57 -13.19 -7.12
C ILE A 482 -8.64 -14.30 -8.16
N HIS A 483 -8.04 -14.06 -9.32
CA HIS A 483 -7.97 -15.04 -10.39
C HIS A 483 -6.53 -15.26 -10.86
N GLY A 484 -6.23 -16.46 -11.34
CA GLY A 484 -4.91 -16.79 -11.82
C GLY A 484 -4.87 -18.17 -12.42
N GLN A 485 -4.06 -18.42 -13.45
CA GLN A 485 -3.99 -19.73 -14.12
C GLN A 485 -3.00 -20.69 -13.46
N GLY A 486 -2.07 -20.16 -12.65
CA GLY A 486 -1.05 -20.96 -11.97
C GLY A 486 -1.42 -21.30 -10.52
N ALA A 487 -0.51 -21.03 -9.58
CA ALA A 487 -0.65 -21.46 -8.19
C ALA A 487 -0.81 -20.29 -7.21
N MET A 488 -1.68 -20.46 -6.22
CA MET A 488 -1.79 -19.59 -5.05
C MET A 488 -1.33 -20.34 -3.80
N ASN A 489 -0.38 -19.77 -3.06
CA ASN A 489 0.22 -20.41 -1.89
C ASN A 489 0.31 -19.45 -0.70
N LEU A 490 -0.49 -19.70 0.34
CA LEU A 490 -0.35 -19.06 1.63
C LEU A 490 0.61 -19.92 2.45
N SER A 491 1.82 -19.43 2.70
CA SER A 491 2.94 -20.28 3.08
C SER A 491 2.91 -20.78 4.52
N GLY A 492 2.29 -20.03 5.45
CA GLY A 492 2.31 -20.39 6.86
C GLY A 492 1.52 -19.44 7.78
N PRO A 493 1.80 -19.48 9.10
CA PRO A 493 0.96 -18.85 10.11
C PRO A 493 0.90 -17.32 9.96
N GLY A 494 -0.31 -16.78 10.08
CA GLY A 494 -0.60 -15.35 9.94
C GLY A 494 -0.83 -14.88 8.51
N ASP A 495 -0.47 -15.68 7.49
CA ASP A 495 -0.78 -15.34 6.09
C ASP A 495 -2.30 -15.38 5.90
N THR A 496 -2.91 -14.24 5.54
CA THR A 496 -4.37 -14.09 5.53
C THR A 496 -4.85 -13.41 4.25
N ILE A 497 -5.89 -13.96 3.64
CA ILE A 497 -6.70 -13.26 2.62
C ILE A 497 -8.12 -13.20 3.14
N GLU A 498 -8.64 -11.99 3.33
CA GLU A 498 -10.00 -11.80 3.81
C GLU A 498 -10.71 -10.65 3.10
N ALA A 499 -12.00 -10.84 2.82
CA ALA A 499 -12.84 -9.84 2.19
C ALA A 499 -14.29 -9.92 2.69
N GLN A 500 -15.10 -8.90 2.41
CA GLN A 500 -16.54 -9.00 2.68
C GLN A 500 -17.17 -10.13 1.85
N ARG A 501 -16.76 -10.24 0.58
CA ARG A 501 -16.99 -11.42 -0.26
C ARG A 501 -15.72 -11.75 -1.02
N LEU A 502 -15.31 -13.02 -0.95
CA LEU A 502 -14.07 -13.51 -1.55
C LEU A 502 -14.39 -14.54 -2.64
N THR A 503 -13.98 -14.26 -3.87
CA THR A 503 -14.01 -15.26 -4.95
C THR A 503 -12.61 -15.56 -5.45
N LEU A 504 -12.27 -16.84 -5.47
CA LEU A 504 -11.02 -17.37 -6.01
C LEU A 504 -11.33 -18.20 -7.25
N SER A 505 -10.70 -17.90 -8.38
CA SER A 505 -11.01 -18.61 -9.63
C SER A 505 -9.83 -18.90 -10.54
N LEU A 506 -10.00 -19.93 -11.38
CA LEU A 506 -9.11 -20.31 -12.49
C LEU A 506 -7.74 -20.91 -12.10
N PHE A 507 -7.47 -21.12 -10.82
CA PHE A 507 -6.17 -21.62 -10.35
C PHE A 507 -5.94 -23.09 -10.70
N TYR A 508 -4.73 -23.42 -11.13
CA TYR A 508 -4.29 -24.81 -11.17
C TYR A 508 -4.18 -25.39 -9.76
N LYS A 509 -3.64 -24.61 -8.81
CA LYS A 509 -3.46 -25.09 -7.43
C LYS A 509 -3.68 -23.99 -6.40
N ILE A 510 -4.48 -24.28 -5.38
CA ILE A 510 -4.61 -23.45 -4.18
C ILE A 510 -4.06 -24.22 -2.99
N ARG A 511 -3.12 -23.62 -2.26
CA ARG A 511 -2.60 -24.14 -1.01
C ARG A 511 -2.80 -23.15 0.12
N VAL A 512 -3.53 -23.57 1.15
CA VAL A 512 -3.67 -22.84 2.42
C VAL A 512 -2.76 -23.52 3.43
N GLY A 513 -1.60 -22.93 3.73
CA GLY A 513 -0.60 -23.49 4.64
C GLY A 513 -1.09 -23.55 6.11
N PRO A 514 -0.37 -24.28 6.99
CA PRO A 514 -0.72 -24.38 8.41
C PRO A 514 -0.78 -22.99 9.08
N GLY A 515 -1.89 -22.69 9.75
CA GLY A 515 -2.12 -21.38 10.39
C GLY A 515 -2.40 -20.22 9.45
N ALA A 516 -2.47 -20.45 8.13
CA ALA A 516 -2.94 -19.47 7.16
C ALA A 516 -4.48 -19.42 7.14
N VAL A 517 -5.04 -18.30 6.71
CA VAL A 517 -6.50 -18.05 6.75
C VAL A 517 -7.01 -17.54 5.40
N LEU A 518 -8.00 -18.21 4.84
CA LEU A 518 -8.89 -17.67 3.80
C LEU A 518 -10.25 -17.39 4.43
N ARG A 519 -10.76 -16.17 4.32
CA ARG A 519 -12.01 -15.78 4.99
C ARG A 519 -12.91 -14.89 4.14
N GLY A 520 -14.21 -15.17 4.19
CA GLY A 520 -15.25 -14.20 3.89
C GLY A 520 -16.54 -14.56 4.62
N PRO A 521 -17.14 -13.67 5.46
CA PRO A 521 -16.95 -12.22 5.49
C PRO A 521 -15.83 -11.73 6.42
N LEU A 522 -15.52 -10.42 6.34
CA LEU A 522 -14.50 -9.75 7.15
C LEU A 522 -14.94 -9.64 8.64
N ILE A 523 -14.07 -10.00 9.61
CA ILE A 523 -14.41 -10.03 11.07
C ILE A 523 -14.83 -8.67 11.65
N ASN A 524 -14.40 -7.55 11.05
CA ASN A 524 -14.69 -6.20 11.56
C ASN A 524 -15.49 -5.34 10.57
N GLY A 525 -16.18 -5.95 9.60
CA GLY A 525 -17.19 -5.24 8.80
C GLY A 525 -18.27 -4.64 9.69
N SER A 526 -18.81 -3.47 9.33
CA SER A 526 -20.01 -2.90 9.94
C SER A 526 -21.04 -4.00 10.21
N ASN A 527 -21.52 -4.11 11.46
CA ASN A 527 -22.37 -5.21 11.94
C ASN A 527 -23.66 -5.40 11.12
N ASP A 528 -24.09 -4.40 10.33
CA ASP A 528 -25.28 -4.46 9.48
C ASP A 528 -25.00 -4.95 8.04
N ASP A 529 -23.74 -4.94 7.57
CA ASP A 529 -23.36 -5.38 6.22
C ASP A 529 -22.70 -6.77 6.20
N MET A 530 -22.47 -7.36 7.39
CA MET A 530 -21.65 -8.56 7.58
C MET A 530 -22.27 -9.85 7.05
N ALA A 531 -23.58 -9.92 6.92
CA ALA A 531 -24.22 -10.97 6.16
C ALA A 531 -24.52 -10.38 4.78
N PRO A 532 -24.32 -11.11 3.67
CA PRO A 532 -25.21 -10.95 2.53
C PRO A 532 -26.65 -10.80 3.07
N LYS A 533 -27.56 -10.12 2.37
CA LYS A 533 -28.99 -10.31 2.62
C LYS A 533 -29.37 -11.76 2.27
N LEU A 534 -28.75 -12.73 2.94
CA LEU A 534 -29.17 -14.10 3.06
C LEU A 534 -30.50 -13.96 3.76
N ASN A 535 -31.54 -14.42 3.08
CA ASN A 535 -32.89 -14.37 3.58
C ASN A 535 -32.97 -15.30 4.81
N CYS A 536 -32.60 -14.79 5.99
CA CYS A 536 -32.74 -15.52 7.25
C CYS A 536 -34.22 -15.77 7.59
N GLU A 537 -35.13 -15.04 6.93
CA GLU A 537 -36.58 -15.11 7.15
C GLU A 537 -37.31 -15.91 6.07
N ASP A 538 -36.62 -16.44 5.06
CA ASP A 538 -37.21 -17.24 3.99
C ASP A 538 -36.64 -18.67 4.01
N GLU A 539 -37.53 -19.66 3.90
CA GLU A 539 -37.15 -21.08 3.80
C GLU A 539 -36.64 -21.42 2.40
N SER A 540 -36.73 -20.47 1.44
CA SER A 540 -36.28 -20.68 0.07
C SER A 540 -34.75 -20.71 -0.04
N CYS A 541 -34.22 -21.84 -0.50
CA CYS A 541 -32.80 -21.98 -0.75
C CYS A 541 -32.35 -21.15 -1.97
N PRO A 542 -31.19 -20.47 -1.89
CA PRO A 542 -30.63 -19.76 -3.03
C PRO A 542 -30.42 -20.71 -4.22
N ILE A 543 -31.10 -20.43 -5.35
CA ILE A 543 -31.02 -21.28 -6.56
C ILE A 543 -29.58 -21.40 -7.09
N GLU A 544 -28.75 -20.39 -6.80
CA GLU A 544 -27.33 -20.30 -7.14
C GLU A 544 -26.49 -21.40 -6.49
N ILE A 545 -26.92 -21.96 -5.36
CA ILE A 545 -26.26 -23.11 -4.72
C ILE A 545 -26.34 -24.34 -5.63
N PHE A 546 -27.46 -24.51 -6.34
CA PHE A 546 -27.71 -25.66 -7.21
C PHE A 546 -27.21 -25.44 -8.63
N TYR A 547 -27.39 -24.22 -9.13
CA TYR A 547 -27.00 -23.78 -10.47
C TYR A 547 -26.04 -22.58 -10.37
N PRO A 548 -24.82 -22.80 -9.85
CA PRO A 548 -23.85 -21.72 -9.75
C PRO A 548 -23.47 -21.21 -11.14
N PRO A 549 -23.22 -19.90 -11.30
CA PRO A 549 -22.88 -19.33 -12.60
C PRO A 549 -21.61 -19.99 -13.15
N GLU A 550 -21.69 -20.40 -14.42
CA GLU A 550 -20.57 -21.07 -15.09
C GLU A 550 -19.32 -20.20 -15.16
N ASP A 551 -19.51 -18.89 -15.26
CA ASP A 551 -18.44 -17.92 -15.51
C ASP A 551 -17.61 -17.60 -14.27
N CYS A 552 -17.97 -18.12 -13.09
CA CYS A 552 -17.27 -17.87 -11.81
C CYS A 552 -17.05 -16.37 -11.49
N ASN A 553 -17.81 -15.47 -12.12
CA ASN A 553 -17.65 -14.03 -11.97
C ASN A 553 -18.25 -13.56 -10.65
N LEU A 554 -17.62 -12.54 -10.07
CA LEU A 554 -18.14 -11.83 -8.91
C LEU A 554 -19.39 -11.04 -9.32
N ASN A 555 -20.56 -11.60 -9.03
CA ASN A 555 -21.80 -10.85 -9.09
C ASN A 555 -22.26 -10.55 -7.66
N SER A 556 -22.50 -9.27 -7.37
CA SER A 556 -22.96 -8.78 -6.07
C SER A 556 -24.34 -9.33 -5.68
N SER A 557 -25.08 -9.92 -6.62
CA SER A 557 -26.34 -10.62 -6.33
C SER A 557 -26.17 -12.01 -5.74
N LEU A 558 -25.01 -12.65 -5.87
CA LEU A 558 -24.81 -14.03 -5.40
C LEU A 558 -24.81 -14.13 -3.88
N SER A 559 -25.26 -15.26 -3.35
CA SER A 559 -25.34 -15.49 -1.89
C SER A 559 -24.00 -15.91 -1.26
N PHE A 560 -22.96 -16.17 -2.06
CA PHE A 560 -21.66 -16.68 -1.57
C PHE A 560 -20.85 -15.61 -0.85
N THR A 561 -20.34 -15.94 0.34
CA THR A 561 -19.32 -15.13 1.02
C THR A 561 -17.91 -15.58 0.68
N LEU A 562 -17.73 -16.88 0.40
CA LEU A 562 -16.50 -17.45 -0.11
C LEU A 562 -16.81 -18.42 -1.25
N GLN A 563 -16.30 -18.15 -2.45
CA GLN A 563 -16.45 -19.02 -3.62
C GLN A 563 -15.09 -19.41 -4.18
N ILE A 564 -14.84 -20.71 -4.33
CA ILE A 564 -13.67 -21.24 -5.04
C ILE A 564 -14.18 -21.96 -6.28
N CYS A 565 -13.78 -21.48 -7.46
CA CYS A 565 -14.42 -21.87 -8.73
C CYS A 565 -13.39 -22.18 -9.82
N ARG A 566 -13.57 -23.29 -10.56
CA ARG A 566 -12.63 -23.72 -11.63
C ARG A 566 -11.19 -23.87 -11.10
N VAL A 567 -11.00 -24.77 -10.15
CA VAL A 567 -9.68 -25.05 -9.56
C VAL A 567 -9.37 -26.54 -9.66
N GLU A 568 -8.17 -26.90 -10.13
CA GLU A 568 -7.82 -28.32 -10.23
C GLU A 568 -7.58 -28.93 -8.84
N ASP A 569 -6.61 -28.40 -8.08
CA ASP A 569 -6.25 -28.96 -6.77
C ASP A 569 -6.32 -27.92 -5.64
N ILE A 570 -7.02 -28.27 -4.56
CA ILE A 570 -7.16 -27.43 -3.36
C ILE A 570 -6.62 -28.20 -2.14
N ASP A 571 -5.49 -27.75 -1.60
CA ASP A 571 -4.86 -28.33 -0.41
C ASP A 571 -5.01 -27.40 0.80
N ILE A 572 -5.75 -27.85 1.82
CA ILE A 572 -6.08 -27.06 3.01
C ILE A 572 -5.37 -27.65 4.23
N PHE A 573 -4.37 -26.94 4.74
CA PHE A 573 -3.69 -27.20 6.02
C PHE A 573 -4.02 -26.16 7.09
N GLY A 574 -4.56 -25.00 6.69
CA GLY A 574 -5.00 -23.91 7.59
C GLY A 574 -6.52 -23.80 7.65
N LEU A 575 -7.03 -22.58 7.81
CA LEU A 575 -8.46 -22.30 7.96
C LEU A 575 -9.07 -21.70 6.69
N VAL A 576 -10.16 -22.29 6.22
CA VAL A 576 -11.08 -21.69 5.23
C VAL A 576 -12.38 -21.39 5.94
N GLN A 577 -12.78 -20.13 6.01
CA GLN A 577 -13.91 -19.69 6.82
C GLN A 577 -14.90 -18.84 6.02
N GLY A 578 -16.20 -19.11 6.18
CA GLY A 578 -17.23 -18.24 5.64
C GLY A 578 -18.67 -18.67 5.93
N THR A 579 -19.62 -17.75 5.71
CA THR A 579 -21.06 -18.01 5.91
C THR A 579 -21.64 -18.95 4.87
N VAL A 580 -21.37 -18.69 3.58
CA VAL A 580 -21.72 -19.60 2.48
C VAL A 580 -20.46 -19.87 1.68
N ILE A 581 -19.91 -21.07 1.89
CA ILE A 581 -18.69 -21.56 1.25
C ILE A 581 -19.11 -22.43 0.07
N ASN A 582 -18.67 -22.08 -1.14
CA ASN A 582 -18.98 -22.84 -2.34
C ASN A 582 -17.69 -23.27 -3.07
N PHE A 583 -17.51 -24.58 -3.25
CA PHE A 583 -16.50 -25.16 -4.13
C PHE A 583 -17.16 -25.61 -5.43
N ASN A 584 -17.08 -24.79 -6.47
CA ASN A 584 -17.70 -25.09 -7.77
C ASN A 584 -16.66 -25.52 -8.80
N ARG A 585 -16.92 -26.60 -9.56
CA ARG A 585 -16.01 -27.07 -10.63
C ARG A 585 -14.57 -27.23 -10.12
N ALA A 586 -14.42 -27.71 -8.88
CA ALA A 586 -13.14 -28.14 -8.33
C ALA A 586 -12.92 -29.61 -8.67
N ARG A 587 -11.69 -30.00 -9.00
CA ARG A 587 -11.38 -31.42 -9.28
C ARG A 587 -11.03 -32.19 -8.01
N SER A 588 -10.19 -31.63 -7.14
CA SER A 588 -9.85 -32.24 -5.86
C SER A 588 -9.87 -31.23 -4.71
N VAL A 589 -10.44 -31.64 -3.58
CA VAL A 589 -10.37 -30.91 -2.30
C VAL A 589 -9.74 -31.83 -1.27
N ASN A 590 -8.58 -31.44 -0.74
CA ASN A 590 -7.82 -32.17 0.24
C ASN A 590 -7.72 -31.38 1.55
N VAL A 591 -8.50 -31.79 2.55
CA VAL A 591 -8.45 -31.23 3.90
C VAL A 591 -7.48 -32.07 4.73
N GLN A 592 -6.32 -31.51 5.04
CA GLN A 592 -5.24 -32.18 5.78
C GLN A 592 -5.51 -32.17 7.28
N THR A 593 -4.72 -32.91 8.07
CA THR A 593 -4.96 -33.11 9.52
C THR A 593 -5.08 -31.82 10.33
N SER A 594 -4.34 -30.77 9.97
CA SER A 594 -4.42 -29.44 10.62
C SER A 594 -5.41 -28.48 9.94
N GLY A 595 -6.00 -28.91 8.82
CA GLY A 595 -6.87 -28.08 7.99
C GLY A 595 -8.32 -28.11 8.46
N THR A 596 -8.97 -26.95 8.39
CA THR A 596 -10.37 -26.78 8.78
C THR A 596 -11.11 -25.96 7.74
N ILE A 597 -12.27 -26.45 7.31
CA ILE A 597 -13.28 -25.64 6.59
C ILE A 597 -14.41 -25.36 7.57
N SER A 598 -14.65 -24.09 7.92
CA SER A 598 -15.61 -23.73 8.97
C SER A 598 -16.61 -22.66 8.53
N ALA A 599 -17.89 -22.99 8.67
CA ALA A 599 -19.02 -22.07 8.64
C ALA A 599 -19.65 -21.92 10.03
N THR A 600 -18.92 -22.30 11.09
CA THR A 600 -19.42 -22.33 12.46
C THR A 600 -19.75 -20.94 12.98
N GLY A 601 -20.97 -20.76 13.51
CA GLY A 601 -21.43 -19.50 14.10
C GLY A 601 -21.50 -18.33 13.11
N LEU A 602 -21.57 -18.60 11.81
CA LEU A 602 -21.65 -17.60 10.74
C LEU A 602 -23.00 -17.58 10.04
N GLY A 603 -23.98 -18.33 10.53
CA GLY A 603 -25.37 -18.33 10.07
C GLY A 603 -26.19 -17.17 10.61
N CYS A 604 -27.50 -17.34 10.67
CA CYS A 604 -28.42 -16.30 11.11
C CYS A 604 -28.37 -16.14 12.64
N ARG A 605 -28.33 -14.89 13.13
CA ARG A 605 -28.49 -14.59 14.58
C ARG A 605 -29.94 -14.71 15.04
N GLY A 606 -30.88 -14.40 14.14
CA GLY A 606 -32.28 -14.78 14.25
C GLY A 606 -32.61 -15.90 13.27
N GLY A 607 -33.75 -15.75 12.60
CA GLY A 607 -34.18 -16.63 11.51
C GLY A 607 -35.48 -17.40 11.79
N ILE A 608 -35.81 -18.35 10.92
CA ILE A 608 -37.04 -19.14 10.97
C ILE A 608 -37.12 -19.99 12.24
N GLY A 609 -36.02 -20.68 12.56
CA GLY A 609 -35.90 -21.48 13.77
C GLY A 609 -35.43 -20.67 14.97
N ARG A 610 -35.67 -19.35 15.02
CA ARG A 610 -35.20 -18.54 16.16
C ARG A 610 -35.87 -18.96 17.47
N GLY A 611 -35.07 -19.12 18.51
CA GLY A 611 -35.57 -19.31 19.87
C GLY A 611 -36.22 -18.04 20.43
N LYS A 612 -37.24 -18.17 21.27
CA LYS A 612 -37.93 -17.01 21.87
C LYS A 612 -37.06 -16.39 22.96
N MET A 613 -36.93 -15.05 22.96
CA MET A 613 -36.32 -14.29 24.05
C MET A 613 -37.39 -13.60 24.90
N LEU A 614 -37.29 -13.72 26.22
CA LEU A 614 -38.12 -12.98 27.17
C LEU A 614 -37.43 -11.69 27.63
N SER A 615 -38.20 -10.72 28.12
CA SER A 615 -37.67 -9.47 28.69
C SER A 615 -36.77 -9.67 29.91
N SER A 616 -36.83 -10.84 30.54
CA SER A 616 -35.94 -11.27 31.64
C SER A 616 -34.54 -11.68 31.18
N GLY A 617 -34.25 -11.70 29.88
CA GLY A 617 -32.99 -12.17 29.30
C GLY A 617 -32.93 -13.69 29.06
N LEU A 618 -33.94 -14.45 29.50
CA LEU A 618 -34.04 -15.89 29.23
C LEU A 618 -34.35 -16.13 27.74
N SER A 619 -33.58 -17.00 27.09
CA SER A 619 -33.74 -17.36 25.68
C SER A 619 -33.89 -18.87 25.50
N GLY A 620 -34.69 -19.26 24.50
CA GLY A 620 -34.67 -20.62 23.93
C GLY A 620 -33.57 -20.75 22.89
N GLY A 621 -33.09 -21.97 22.66
CA GLY A 621 -32.12 -22.27 21.60
C GLY A 621 -32.72 -22.18 20.20
N GLY A 622 -31.88 -21.98 19.19
CA GLY A 622 -32.27 -22.07 17.79
C GLY A 622 -32.56 -23.52 17.36
N GLY A 623 -33.52 -23.72 16.45
CA GLY A 623 -33.78 -25.00 15.78
C GLY A 623 -33.22 -24.99 14.36
N HIS A 624 -32.89 -26.17 13.81
CA HIS A 624 -32.57 -26.45 12.40
C HIS A 624 -32.38 -27.96 12.22
N GLY A 625 -33.16 -28.63 11.35
CA GLY A 625 -33.23 -30.10 11.27
C GLY A 625 -33.74 -30.81 12.55
N GLY A 626 -34.03 -30.04 13.60
CA GLY A 626 -34.60 -30.45 14.87
C GLY A 626 -35.00 -29.22 15.69
N LYS A 627 -35.87 -29.43 16.68
CA LYS A 627 -36.38 -28.34 17.53
C LYS A 627 -35.32 -27.85 18.52
N GLY A 628 -35.19 -26.53 18.67
CA GLY A 628 -34.33 -25.92 19.68
C GLY A 628 -34.80 -26.20 21.12
N GLY A 629 -33.86 -26.24 22.06
CA GLY A 629 -34.16 -26.45 23.48
C GLY A 629 -34.88 -25.27 24.14
N ASP A 630 -35.83 -25.56 25.03
CA ASP A 630 -36.51 -24.54 25.83
C ASP A 630 -35.62 -24.06 27.00
N GLY A 631 -35.51 -22.75 27.20
CA GLY A 631 -34.88 -22.16 28.38
C GLY A 631 -35.88 -22.03 29.53
N ILE A 632 -35.58 -22.58 30.70
CA ILE A 632 -36.45 -22.52 31.89
C ILE A 632 -35.63 -22.02 33.08
N TYR A 633 -36.04 -20.90 33.69
CA TYR A 633 -35.43 -20.41 34.92
C TYR A 633 -36.49 -19.87 35.89
N SER A 634 -36.47 -20.39 37.13
CA SER A 634 -37.44 -20.16 38.22
C SER A 634 -38.89 -20.44 37.82
N SER A 635 -39.52 -19.54 37.06
CA SER A 635 -40.90 -19.62 36.56
C SER A 635 -41.08 -19.09 35.14
N ASN A 636 -40.00 -18.59 34.52
CA ASN A 636 -40.00 -18.07 33.17
C ASN A 636 -39.68 -19.22 32.20
N HIS A 637 -40.46 -19.33 31.13
CA HIS A 637 -40.30 -20.35 30.09
C HIS A 637 -40.13 -19.70 28.73
N ALA A 638 -38.93 -19.80 28.18
CA ALA A 638 -38.58 -19.36 26.85
C ALA A 638 -38.59 -20.58 25.92
N LYS A 639 -39.55 -20.63 24.98
CA LYS A 639 -39.63 -21.72 24.00
C LYS A 639 -38.44 -21.69 23.03
N GLY A 640 -37.85 -22.84 22.75
CA GLY A 640 -36.88 -23.03 21.68
C GLY A 640 -37.52 -22.89 20.31
N GLY A 641 -36.67 -22.66 19.30
CA GLY A 641 -37.09 -22.45 17.93
C GLY A 641 -37.68 -23.69 17.28
N PRO A 642 -38.59 -23.54 16.29
CA PRO A 642 -39.14 -24.65 15.53
C PRO A 642 -38.08 -25.38 14.69
N GLU A 643 -38.37 -26.62 14.32
CA GLU A 643 -37.63 -27.37 13.30
C GLU A 643 -38.00 -26.86 11.90
N TYR A 644 -37.02 -26.71 11.02
CA TYR A 644 -37.16 -26.37 9.61
C TYR A 644 -35.97 -26.92 8.82
N GLY A 645 -36.04 -26.82 7.50
CA GLY A 645 -35.03 -27.26 6.55
C GLY A 645 -35.38 -28.59 5.88
N ASN A 646 -34.68 -28.90 4.79
CA ASN A 646 -34.86 -30.16 4.05
C ASN A 646 -33.72 -31.16 4.34
N ALA A 647 -34.07 -32.35 4.84
CA ALA A 647 -33.10 -33.39 5.15
C ALA A 647 -32.36 -33.95 3.92
N ASP A 648 -33.01 -33.98 2.76
CA ASP A 648 -32.41 -34.46 1.51
C ASP A 648 -31.58 -33.37 0.81
N LEU A 649 -31.75 -32.10 1.20
CA LEU A 649 -31.12 -30.96 0.57
C LEU A 649 -30.93 -29.81 1.59
N PRO A 650 -29.97 -29.92 2.53
CA PRO A 650 -29.74 -28.90 3.55
C PRO A 650 -29.06 -27.68 2.93
N CYS A 651 -29.83 -26.63 2.65
CA CYS A 651 -29.37 -25.43 1.94
C CYS A 651 -29.82 -24.14 2.62
N GLU A 652 -30.47 -24.26 3.77
CA GLU A 652 -30.89 -23.17 4.63
C GLU A 652 -29.78 -22.86 5.66
N LEU A 653 -29.64 -21.58 6.02
CA LEU A 653 -28.74 -21.20 7.11
C LEU A 653 -29.33 -21.66 8.44
N GLY A 654 -28.47 -22.04 9.39
CA GLY A 654 -28.88 -22.29 10.77
C GLY A 654 -29.34 -21.02 11.48
N SER A 655 -30.32 -21.16 12.36
CA SER A 655 -30.90 -20.06 13.14
C SER A 655 -30.25 -19.91 14.51
N GLY A 656 -30.20 -18.67 15.00
CA GLY A 656 -29.64 -18.32 16.29
C GLY A 656 -30.67 -18.31 17.43
N SER A 657 -30.18 -18.02 18.64
CA SER A 657 -31.03 -17.93 19.84
C SER A 657 -31.52 -16.50 20.08
N GLY A 658 -32.82 -16.29 20.28
CA GLY A 658 -33.34 -15.02 20.82
C GLY A 658 -33.55 -13.90 19.80
N ASN A 659 -33.36 -12.65 20.24
CA ASN A 659 -33.59 -11.45 19.43
C ASN A 659 -32.32 -11.04 18.65
N ASP A 660 -32.48 -10.29 17.55
CA ASP A 660 -31.40 -9.84 16.65
C ASP A 660 -30.41 -8.82 17.30
N SER A 661 -30.46 -8.65 18.63
CA SER A 661 -29.54 -7.84 19.42
C SER A 661 -28.18 -8.51 19.63
N ALA A 662 -27.13 -7.73 19.91
CA ALA A 662 -25.73 -8.18 20.05
C ALA A 662 -25.45 -9.32 21.07
N SER A 663 -26.42 -9.74 21.88
CA SER A 663 -26.32 -10.82 22.86
C SER A 663 -26.91 -12.18 22.39
N SER A 664 -27.14 -12.38 21.08
CA SER A 664 -27.58 -13.66 20.51
C SER A 664 -26.43 -14.44 19.86
N THR A 665 -26.49 -15.77 19.93
CA THR A 665 -25.60 -16.64 19.16
C THR A 665 -26.12 -16.78 17.74
N ALA A 666 -25.21 -16.79 16.75
CA ALA A 666 -25.55 -17.13 15.37
C ALA A 666 -25.62 -18.65 15.18
N GLY A 667 -26.49 -19.11 14.27
CA GLY A 667 -26.49 -20.49 13.80
C GLY A 667 -25.30 -20.84 12.91
N GLY A 668 -25.28 -22.04 12.35
CA GLY A 668 -24.27 -22.48 11.38
C GLY A 668 -24.52 -21.93 9.97
N GLY A 669 -23.45 -21.75 9.19
CA GLY A 669 -23.53 -21.41 7.77
C GLY A 669 -23.69 -22.64 6.86
N ILE A 670 -23.52 -22.43 5.55
CA ILE A 670 -23.67 -23.46 4.52
C ILE A 670 -22.32 -23.75 3.86
N ILE A 671 -22.01 -25.03 3.67
CA ILE A 671 -20.83 -25.49 2.93
C ILE A 671 -21.28 -26.38 1.78
N VAL A 672 -20.97 -25.99 0.56
CA VAL A 672 -21.37 -26.67 -0.67
C VAL A 672 -20.12 -27.09 -1.44
N MET A 673 -20.06 -28.36 -1.84
CA MET A 673 -18.98 -28.91 -2.65
C MET A 673 -19.54 -29.57 -3.92
N GLY A 674 -19.35 -28.91 -5.06
CA GLY A 674 -19.96 -29.26 -6.34
C GLY A 674 -21.31 -28.56 -6.56
N SER A 675 -22.04 -29.04 -7.56
CA SER A 675 -23.39 -28.62 -7.92
C SER A 675 -24.23 -29.82 -8.36
N LEU A 676 -25.54 -29.61 -8.63
CA LEU A 676 -26.40 -30.68 -9.16
C LEU A 676 -25.96 -31.15 -10.55
N GLU A 677 -25.34 -30.26 -11.32
CA GLU A 677 -24.84 -30.56 -12.67
C GLU A 677 -23.42 -31.15 -12.64
N GLN A 678 -22.62 -30.81 -11.63
CA GLN A 678 -21.22 -31.18 -11.55
C GLN A 678 -20.80 -31.50 -10.11
N SER A 679 -20.75 -32.80 -9.79
CA SER A 679 -20.27 -33.27 -8.49
C SER A 679 -18.76 -33.06 -8.32
N LEU A 680 -18.31 -32.91 -7.07
CA LEU A 680 -16.89 -32.91 -6.72
C LEU A 680 -16.29 -34.31 -6.97
N PRO A 681 -15.30 -34.47 -7.87
CA PRO A 681 -14.76 -35.80 -8.19
C PRO A 681 -14.00 -36.46 -7.04
N THR A 682 -13.28 -35.69 -6.22
CA THR A 682 -12.45 -36.24 -5.14
C THR A 682 -12.44 -35.31 -3.94
N LEU A 683 -12.84 -35.84 -2.79
CA LEU A 683 -12.72 -35.22 -1.48
C LEU A 683 -11.86 -36.12 -0.58
N SER A 684 -10.71 -35.63 -0.12
CA SER A 684 -9.89 -36.29 0.90
C SER A 684 -10.00 -35.52 2.20
N LEU A 685 -10.49 -36.16 3.25
CA LEU A 685 -10.72 -35.54 4.56
C LEU A 685 -9.89 -36.22 5.64
N SER A 686 -8.89 -35.51 6.15
CA SER A 686 -8.08 -35.88 7.32
C SER A 686 -8.18 -34.86 8.46
N GLY A 687 -8.67 -33.64 8.18
CA GLY A 687 -8.98 -32.60 9.17
C GLY A 687 -10.47 -32.46 9.44
N SER A 688 -10.97 -31.23 9.61
CA SER A 688 -12.39 -30.97 9.94
C SER A 688 -13.15 -30.13 8.90
N ILE A 689 -14.44 -30.43 8.75
CA ILE A 689 -15.42 -29.61 8.03
C ILE A 689 -16.57 -29.35 9.02
N GLU A 690 -16.85 -28.08 9.31
CA GLU A 690 -17.70 -27.68 10.43
C GLU A 690 -18.73 -26.64 9.99
N ALA A 691 -20.00 -26.86 10.30
CA ALA A 691 -21.10 -25.91 10.08
C ALA A 691 -21.94 -25.78 11.36
N ASN A 692 -21.26 -25.68 12.51
CA ASN A 692 -21.90 -25.75 13.82
C ASN A 692 -22.59 -24.43 14.19
N GLY A 693 -23.58 -24.48 15.08
CA GLY A 693 -24.07 -23.28 15.76
C GLY A 693 -22.99 -22.66 16.65
N GLY A 694 -23.06 -21.35 16.87
CA GLY A 694 -22.18 -20.65 17.80
C GLY A 694 -22.55 -20.91 19.25
N ASN A 695 -21.54 -20.92 20.13
CA ASN A 695 -21.75 -20.97 21.58
C ASN A 695 -21.92 -19.55 22.16
N PHE A 696 -22.76 -19.40 23.18
CA PHE A 696 -22.93 -18.10 23.83
C PHE A 696 -21.75 -17.82 24.75
N SER A 697 -20.94 -16.82 24.40
CA SER A 697 -19.90 -16.26 25.26
C SER A 697 -20.41 -14.99 25.94
N GLY A 698 -21.30 -15.16 26.92
CA GLY A 698 -21.50 -14.11 27.93
C GLY A 698 -20.19 -13.93 28.70
N VAL A 699 -19.83 -12.70 29.07
CA VAL A 699 -18.62 -12.36 29.84
C VAL A 699 -18.45 -13.30 31.04
N LEU A 700 -17.63 -14.33 30.86
CA LEU A 700 -17.04 -15.17 31.88
C LEU A 700 -15.67 -15.55 31.32
N GLU A 701 -14.70 -14.65 31.50
CA GLU A 701 -13.32 -15.12 31.62
C GLU A 701 -13.31 -16.23 32.67
N ALA A 702 -12.68 -17.34 32.31
CA ALA A 702 -12.41 -18.52 33.12
C ALA A 702 -13.56 -19.52 33.35
N MET A 703 -13.91 -20.29 32.31
CA MET A 703 -13.98 -21.75 32.48
C MET A 703 -13.22 -22.41 31.33
N ALA A 704 -12.06 -22.98 31.64
CA ALA A 704 -11.28 -23.78 30.71
C ALA A 704 -12.13 -24.94 30.20
N VAL A 705 -12.39 -24.98 28.89
CA VAL A 705 -12.81 -26.20 28.21
C VAL A 705 -11.60 -27.12 28.23
N VAL A 706 -11.61 -28.13 29.10
CA VAL A 706 -10.69 -29.25 28.98
C VAL A 706 -11.25 -30.14 27.88
N GLU A 707 -10.74 -29.98 26.65
CA GLU A 707 -10.84 -31.04 25.66
C GLU A 707 -10.08 -32.25 26.19
N VAL A 708 -10.82 -33.27 26.63
CA VAL A 708 -10.25 -34.58 26.94
C VAL A 708 -10.10 -35.31 25.60
N GLU A 709 -8.94 -35.13 24.98
CA GLU A 709 -8.52 -35.96 23.86
C GLU A 709 -8.25 -37.38 24.42
N VAL A 710 -9.17 -38.32 24.16
CA VAL A 710 -8.95 -39.74 24.50
C VAL A 710 -7.96 -40.31 23.50
N VAL A 711 -6.67 -40.07 23.74
CA VAL A 711 -5.59 -40.77 23.03
C VAL A 711 -5.60 -42.21 23.53
N GLY A 712 -6.09 -43.12 22.69
CA GLY A 712 -5.98 -44.56 22.92
C GLY A 712 -4.52 -44.99 22.92
N PHE A 713 -3.92 -45.08 24.10
CA PHE A 713 -2.60 -45.69 24.27
C PHE A 713 -2.72 -47.22 24.16
N THR A 714 -2.31 -47.75 23.01
CA THR A 714 -1.96 -49.16 22.87
C THR A 714 -0.48 -49.34 23.19
N SER A 715 -0.14 -49.55 24.46
CA SER A 715 0.94 -50.49 24.83
C SER A 715 0.99 -50.71 26.34
N THR A 716 1.33 -51.94 26.71
CA THR A 716 1.56 -52.51 28.06
C THR A 716 0.30 -53.02 28.78
N GLY A 717 0.16 -54.35 28.77
CA GLY A 717 -1.01 -55.08 29.25
C GLY A 717 -1.16 -55.09 30.77
N LEU A 718 -1.92 -54.12 31.28
CA LEU A 718 -2.56 -54.16 32.59
C LEU A 718 -4.02 -53.72 32.41
N THR A 719 -4.96 -54.66 32.54
CA THR A 719 -6.40 -54.39 32.50
C THR A 719 -6.91 -54.06 33.91
N PHE A 720 -7.39 -52.83 34.12
CA PHE A 720 -8.20 -52.49 35.29
C PHE A 720 -9.70 -52.62 34.93
N PRO A 721 -10.55 -53.15 35.83
CA PRO A 721 -11.98 -53.25 35.56
C PRO A 721 -12.64 -51.86 35.56
N LEU A 722 -13.54 -51.64 34.59
CA LEU A 722 -14.24 -50.38 34.31
C LEU A 722 -14.93 -49.77 35.56
N GLU A 723 -15.37 -50.61 36.49
CA GLU A 723 -16.02 -50.19 37.74
C GLU A 723 -15.10 -49.40 38.68
N MET A 724 -13.78 -49.66 38.66
CA MET A 724 -12.84 -48.97 39.56
C MET A 724 -12.47 -47.57 39.06
N ILE A 725 -12.51 -47.37 37.74
CA ILE A 725 -12.30 -46.05 37.09
C ILE A 725 -13.54 -45.16 37.30
N ILE A 726 -14.74 -45.75 37.20
CA ILE A 726 -16.01 -45.08 37.48
C ILE A 726 -16.08 -44.67 38.96
N PHE A 727 -15.62 -45.52 39.89
CA PHE A 727 -15.62 -45.22 41.33
C PHE A 727 -14.65 -44.07 41.71
N LEU A 728 -13.49 -43.96 41.04
CA LEU A 728 -12.54 -42.87 41.26
C LEU A 728 -13.02 -41.53 40.65
N LEU A 729 -13.74 -41.57 39.53
CA LEU A 729 -14.37 -40.39 38.92
C LEU A 729 -15.59 -39.87 39.71
N GLN A 730 -16.34 -40.76 40.37
CA GLN A 730 -17.44 -40.37 41.27
C GLN A 730 -16.95 -39.74 42.58
N LEU A 731 -15.81 -40.21 43.14
CA LEU A 731 -15.21 -39.59 44.32
C LEU A 731 -14.67 -38.18 44.08
N SER A 732 -14.23 -37.86 42.86
CA SER A 732 -13.73 -36.50 42.53
C SER A 732 -14.84 -35.49 42.25
N THR A 733 -16.04 -35.95 41.89
CA THR A 733 -17.19 -35.09 41.57
C THR A 733 -18.05 -34.79 42.80
N ASP A 734 -18.20 -35.73 43.74
CA ASP A 734 -18.96 -35.49 44.99
C ASP A 734 -18.27 -34.55 45.98
N GLN A 735 -16.93 -34.44 45.97
CA GLN A 735 -16.21 -33.48 46.82
C GLN A 735 -16.23 -32.03 46.32
N TYR A 736 -16.68 -31.78 45.07
CA TYR A 736 -16.67 -30.44 44.48
C TYR A 736 -17.96 -29.65 44.72
N LEU A 737 -19.02 -30.29 45.25
CA LEU A 737 -20.35 -29.68 45.45
C LEU A 737 -20.56 -29.07 46.85
N GLN A 738 -19.54 -29.04 47.71
CA GLN A 738 -19.60 -28.36 49.01
C GLN A 738 -18.31 -27.57 49.28
N GLU A 739 -18.28 -26.30 48.90
CA GLU A 739 -17.68 -25.14 49.63
C GLU A 739 -17.29 -24.00 48.67
N GLU A 740 -17.88 -22.81 48.89
CA GLU A 740 -17.46 -21.53 48.33
C GLU A 740 -16.17 -21.05 49.03
N GLU A 741 -15.07 -20.83 48.27
CA GLU A 741 -14.14 -19.67 48.34
C GLU A 741 -12.77 -19.98 47.69
N SER A 742 -12.27 -19.01 46.93
CA SER A 742 -11.26 -19.15 45.88
C SER A 742 -9.77 -19.10 46.30
N VAL A 743 -9.40 -19.42 47.55
CA VAL A 743 -8.00 -19.20 48.02
C VAL A 743 -7.19 -20.49 48.26
N LYS A 744 -7.77 -21.69 48.09
CA LYS A 744 -7.04 -22.97 48.33
C LYS A 744 -6.57 -23.73 47.08
N ALA A 745 -6.92 -23.28 45.86
CA ALA A 745 -6.54 -23.98 44.62
C ALA A 745 -5.01 -24.07 44.41
N LYS A 746 -4.22 -23.14 44.95
CA LYS A 746 -2.75 -23.16 44.87
C LYS A 746 -2.08 -24.14 45.84
N VAL A 747 -2.78 -24.61 46.87
CA VAL A 747 -2.23 -25.55 47.87
C VAL A 747 -2.47 -27.00 47.45
N PHE A 748 -3.57 -27.28 46.72
CA PHE A 748 -3.98 -28.65 46.39
C PHE A 748 -3.13 -29.30 45.27
N LEU A 749 -2.69 -28.52 44.28
CA LEU A 749 -1.80 -29.00 43.20
C LEU A 749 -0.42 -29.44 43.71
N VAL A 750 0.13 -28.75 44.72
CA VAL A 750 1.42 -29.09 45.33
C VAL A 750 1.33 -30.40 46.14
N THR A 751 0.17 -30.67 46.76
CA THR A 751 -0.06 -31.92 47.50
C THR A 751 -0.32 -33.14 46.60
N MET A 752 -0.83 -32.96 45.38
CA MET A 752 -1.06 -34.06 44.43
C MET A 752 0.24 -34.53 43.77
N GLU A 753 1.13 -33.61 43.39
CA GLU A 753 2.48 -33.94 42.90
C GLU A 753 3.29 -34.70 43.97
N GLN A 754 3.26 -34.24 45.23
CA GLN A 754 3.95 -34.92 46.34
C GLN A 754 3.34 -36.29 46.71
N SER A 755 2.05 -36.51 46.41
CA SER A 755 1.38 -37.79 46.67
C SER A 755 1.62 -38.81 45.56
N LEU A 756 1.68 -38.36 44.29
CA LEU A 756 2.04 -39.18 43.14
C LEU A 756 3.52 -39.58 43.15
N GLU A 757 4.44 -38.71 43.57
CA GLU A 757 5.85 -39.07 43.80
C GLU A 757 6.02 -40.10 44.93
N ARG A 758 5.25 -39.99 46.02
CA ARG A 758 5.27 -40.98 47.13
C ARG A 758 4.69 -42.34 46.73
N ILE A 759 3.69 -42.37 45.84
CA ILE A 759 3.12 -43.62 45.31
C ILE A 759 4.08 -44.25 44.30
N ALA A 760 4.73 -43.47 43.45
CA ALA A 760 5.76 -43.96 42.52
C ALA A 760 6.99 -44.53 43.25
N GLN A 761 7.42 -43.92 44.37
CA GLN A 761 8.49 -44.46 45.22
C GLN A 761 8.09 -45.75 45.95
N LYS A 762 6.82 -45.90 46.35
CA LYS A 762 6.33 -47.12 47.01
C LYS A 762 6.21 -48.31 46.06
N VAL A 763 5.76 -48.07 44.82
CA VAL A 763 5.66 -49.09 43.77
C VAL A 763 7.04 -49.50 43.25
N SER A 764 8.01 -48.58 43.22
CA SER A 764 9.42 -48.88 42.91
C SER A 764 10.10 -49.75 43.99
N MET A 765 9.81 -49.54 45.27
CA MET A 765 10.35 -50.37 46.36
C MET A 765 9.71 -51.76 46.45
N GLU A 766 8.41 -51.91 46.14
CA GLU A 766 7.76 -53.24 46.12
C GLU A 766 8.17 -54.10 44.91
N HIS A 767 8.60 -53.49 43.80
CA HIS A 767 9.19 -54.21 42.65
C HIS A 767 10.65 -54.63 42.89
N PHE A 768 11.40 -53.90 43.73
CA PHE A 768 12.77 -54.27 44.09
C PHE A 768 12.83 -55.38 45.16
N ALA A 769 11.81 -55.48 46.03
CA ALA A 769 11.72 -56.51 47.07
C ALA A 769 11.25 -57.90 46.60
N ARG A 770 10.82 -58.05 45.33
CA ARG A 770 10.42 -59.36 44.74
C ARG A 770 11.50 -60.03 43.87
N ASN A 771 12.69 -59.43 43.73
CA ASN A 771 13.81 -60.00 42.97
C ASN A 771 15.08 -60.26 43.81
N VAL A 772 14.97 -60.34 45.13
CA VAL A 772 16.01 -60.93 46.00
C VAL A 772 15.35 -61.88 46.99
N HIS A 773 15.00 -63.08 46.51
CA HIS A 773 15.35 -64.36 47.14
C HIS A 773 14.96 -65.55 46.24
#